data_AF-A0AAV6L3C3-F1
#
_entry.id   AF-A0AAV6L3C3-F1
#
_cell.length_a   1.000
_cell.length_b   1.000
_cell.length_c   1.000
_cell.angle_alpha   90.00
_cell.angle_beta   90.00
_cell.angle_gamma   90.00
#
_symmetry.space_group_name_H-M   'P 1'
#
loop_
_entity.id
_entity.type
_entity.pdbx_description
1 polymer ?
#
loop_
_entity_poly.entity_id
_entity_poly.type
_entity_poly.pdbx_seq_one_letter_code
_entity_poly.pdbx_strand_id
1 'polypeptide(L)'
;MKLTNPLLIPRRFSTTIQPQTRLPPLQPPKSPQQNIAIINEYICRQILDEHPDIRTLKSLHSKIIFDQTLRSNPSIAIKLMRAYAACGQPSITHHLFEEITDKNVVLLNVLIRSYVNNRLYQDALLVYKSKSSYGINPDHYTFPFVLKACSGTENLRVGIQVHGSVVRVGVDSNLFVGNGLVALYGKCGCLLEARRVLDEMPERDAVSWNSLITGYAQYGRFDDALAVCREMEVLSVKPNASTMAGLLPAVTNATAENVSFVKELFMKSDKDSVVSWNVMIAMYVSNSMSMSAVEVYSEMEACGIEPDAVTVASVLPACGDLSALLLGRRIHEYVERKRLRPNLLLENALINMYAKCGCLDDARKVFDEMLYRDVVSWTSMISGYGMNGKGRIAVALFLKMLASGPTPDHIAFVSVISACSHAGLLDEGRYCYKLMTKEYRLMPRLEHCACMVDLLGRAGLIDEAYGFIKKMPMEPNERIWGALLSSCRVYSNLNIGLQAADHLFQLVPEHAGYYVLLSNIYAKAGRWEDVTTVRSIMKGKGIKKVPGISNVELNRRVHSFLAGDQSHPQSKKIYEELDVLLGKMKEVGYVPKTDSALHDVEEEDKENHLVVHSEKLAIVFVIINTKPGTPIRITKNLRVCGDCHIAIKLISKIVGRDIVVRDMNRFHHFQNGICSCDDYW
;
A
#
# COMPACT_ATOMS: atom_id res chain seq x y z
N MET A 1 -18.99 46.02 30.85
CA MET A 1 -19.89 45.66 31.97
C MET A 1 -19.14 44.64 32.82
N LYS A 2 -18.90 44.85 34.13
CA LYS A 2 -19.85 44.71 35.27
C LYS A 2 -20.42 43.28 35.39
N LEU A 3 -20.37 42.60 36.54
CA LEU A 3 -19.70 42.86 37.83
C LEU A 3 -19.57 41.54 38.65
N THR A 4 -18.95 41.59 39.83
CA THR A 4 -18.55 40.45 40.68
C THR A 4 -19.55 40.02 41.77
N ASN A 5 -19.65 38.71 42.06
CA ASN A 5 -20.01 38.10 43.38
C ASN A 5 -21.40 38.44 44.00
N PRO A 6 -21.79 37.95 45.21
CA PRO A 6 -21.73 36.56 45.74
C PRO A 6 -23.03 36.12 46.52
N LEU A 7 -23.02 34.91 47.12
CA LEU A 7 -23.68 34.47 48.38
C LEU A 7 -25.20 34.73 48.66
N LEU A 8 -25.93 33.68 49.11
CA LEU A 8 -26.69 33.67 50.39
C LEU A 8 -27.37 32.30 50.73
N ILE A 9 -27.80 32.12 51.98
CA ILE A 9 -28.42 30.89 52.55
C ILE A 9 -29.61 31.25 53.47
N PRO A 10 -30.74 30.51 53.41
CA PRO A 10 -31.45 30.04 54.61
C PRO A 10 -31.57 28.48 54.60
N ARG A 11 -31.46 27.73 55.72
CA ARG A 11 -32.39 27.57 56.86
C ARG A 11 -33.81 27.15 56.41
N ARG A 12 -34.52 26.22 57.07
CA ARG A 12 -34.28 25.36 58.27
C ARG A 12 -35.41 24.31 58.32
N PHE A 13 -35.23 23.17 58.98
CA PHE A 13 -36.22 22.65 59.95
C PHE A 13 -35.58 21.66 60.95
N SER A 14 -35.87 21.86 62.23
CA SER A 14 -35.48 21.06 63.41
C SER A 14 -36.57 20.04 63.72
N THR A 15 -36.33 18.74 63.92
CA THR A 15 -35.68 18.05 65.08
C THR A 15 -36.34 18.28 66.44
N THR A 16 -37.03 17.25 66.97
CA THR A 16 -37.22 16.87 68.40
C THR A 16 -38.09 15.59 68.45
N ILE A 17 -38.03 14.60 69.37
CA ILE A 17 -37.15 14.10 70.46
C ILE A 17 -37.66 12.63 70.67
N GLN A 18 -36.87 11.53 70.65
CA GLN A 18 -36.03 10.93 71.72
C GLN A 18 -36.71 10.71 73.10
N PRO A 19 -36.15 9.93 74.06
CA PRO A 19 -34.95 9.07 74.08
C PRO A 19 -35.37 7.56 74.18
N GLN A 20 -34.63 6.53 74.63
CA GLN A 20 -33.22 6.23 74.99
C GLN A 20 -32.95 4.71 74.60
N THR A 21 -32.05 3.84 75.11
CA THR A 21 -31.15 3.75 76.29
C THR A 21 -29.73 3.25 75.91
N ARG A 22 -28.73 3.84 76.57
CA ARG A 22 -27.36 3.36 76.93
C ARG A 22 -26.56 2.38 76.05
N LEU A 23 -25.35 2.83 75.69
CA LEU A 23 -24.18 2.02 75.26
C LEU A 23 -23.27 1.65 76.45
N PRO A 24 -22.54 0.51 76.37
CA PRO A 24 -21.22 0.32 77.00
C PRO A 24 -20.05 0.58 75.99
N PRO A 25 -18.80 0.78 76.45
CA PRO A 25 -17.72 1.34 75.61
C PRO A 25 -16.74 0.32 74.97
N LEU A 26 -16.23 0.71 73.80
CA LEU A 26 -14.91 0.46 73.19
C LEU A 26 -14.17 -0.89 73.39
N GLN A 27 -13.86 -1.54 72.27
CA GLN A 27 -12.69 -2.42 72.10
C GLN A 27 -11.71 -1.83 71.06
N PRO A 28 -10.40 -2.12 71.17
CA PRO A 28 -9.37 -1.67 70.21
C PRO A 28 -9.53 -2.31 68.82
N PRO A 29 -8.88 -1.77 67.76
CA PRO A 29 -9.05 -2.26 66.40
C PRO A 29 -8.59 -3.71 66.26
N LYS A 30 -9.49 -4.57 65.74
CA LYS A 30 -9.11 -5.94 65.36
C LYS A 30 -8.14 -5.88 64.17
N SER A 31 -6.98 -6.50 64.35
CA SER A 31 -6.00 -6.79 63.29
C SER A 31 -6.68 -7.47 62.08
N PRO A 32 -6.15 -7.31 60.84
CA PRO A 32 -6.78 -7.82 59.63
C PRO A 32 -6.87 -9.35 59.64
N GLN A 33 -8.02 -9.88 60.06
CA GLN A 33 -8.31 -11.31 59.96
C GLN A 33 -8.54 -11.67 58.49
N GLN A 34 -7.84 -12.73 58.05
CA GLN A 34 -7.66 -13.03 56.64
C GLN A 34 -8.95 -13.59 56.03
N ASN A 35 -9.67 -12.78 55.25
CA ASN A 35 -10.67 -13.27 54.31
C ASN A 35 -9.97 -13.95 53.11
N ILE A 36 -9.41 -15.14 53.35
CA ILE A 36 -9.03 -16.06 52.28
C ILE A 36 -10.35 -16.60 51.70
N ALA A 37 -10.82 -15.95 50.64
CA ALA A 37 -11.85 -16.54 49.79
C ALA A 37 -11.30 -17.85 49.22
N ILE A 38 -11.86 -18.98 49.67
CA ILE A 38 -11.45 -20.32 49.25
C ILE A 38 -11.78 -20.46 47.76
N ILE A 39 -10.75 -20.34 46.90
CA ILE A 39 -10.89 -20.61 45.48
C ILE A 39 -10.96 -22.12 45.32
N ASN A 40 -12.15 -22.64 45.11
CA ASN A 40 -12.35 -24.03 44.72
C ASN A 40 -12.08 -24.20 43.21
N GLU A 41 -12.01 -25.46 42.77
CA GLU A 41 -11.78 -25.81 41.36
C GLU A 41 -12.79 -25.16 40.40
N TYR A 42 -14.06 -25.02 40.80
CA TYR A 42 -15.11 -24.41 39.98
C TYR A 42 -14.82 -22.93 39.69
N ILE A 43 -14.49 -22.15 40.72
CA ILE A 43 -14.14 -20.72 40.59
C ILE A 43 -12.84 -20.56 39.77
N CYS A 44 -11.85 -21.42 40.01
CA CYS A 44 -10.62 -21.47 39.19
C CYS A 44 -10.91 -21.71 37.70
N ARG A 45 -11.79 -22.66 37.40
CA ARG A 45 -12.20 -22.99 36.03
C ARG A 45 -12.96 -21.84 35.36
N GLN A 46 -13.88 -21.19 36.07
CA GLN A 46 -14.67 -20.07 35.53
C GLN A 46 -13.77 -18.86 35.19
N ILE A 47 -12.93 -18.41 36.13
CA ILE A 47 -12.05 -17.24 35.91
C ILE A 47 -11.11 -17.47 34.72
N LEU A 48 -10.68 -18.71 34.46
CA LEU A 48 -9.84 -19.03 33.31
C LEU A 48 -10.59 -19.10 31.97
N ASP A 49 -11.91 -19.37 31.98
CA ASP A 49 -12.76 -19.34 30.79
C ASP A 49 -13.14 -17.91 30.38
N GLU A 50 -13.16 -16.96 31.33
CA GLU A 50 -13.41 -15.53 31.10
C GLU A 50 -12.21 -14.78 30.45
N HIS A 51 -11.17 -15.50 29.99
CA HIS A 51 -9.96 -14.97 29.34
C HIS A 51 -9.34 -13.73 30.04
N PRO A 52 -8.93 -13.87 31.32
CA PRO A 52 -8.64 -12.75 32.20
C PRO A 52 -7.30 -12.07 31.91
N ASP A 53 -7.16 -10.81 32.33
CA ASP A 53 -5.94 -10.03 32.08
C ASP A 53 -4.69 -10.62 32.77
N ILE A 54 -3.50 -10.25 32.28
CA ILE A 54 -2.23 -10.82 32.77
C ILE A 54 -1.95 -10.54 34.26
N ARG A 55 -2.61 -9.55 34.87
CA ARG A 55 -2.50 -9.25 36.31
C ARG A 55 -3.35 -10.23 37.12
N THR A 56 -4.59 -10.42 36.69
CA THR A 56 -5.56 -11.38 37.25
C THR A 56 -5.05 -12.80 37.08
N LEU A 57 -4.46 -13.12 35.93
CA LEU A 57 -3.87 -14.42 35.64
C LEU A 57 -2.67 -14.74 36.54
N LYS A 58 -1.79 -13.76 36.80
CA LYS A 58 -0.68 -13.90 37.76
C LYS A 58 -1.18 -14.02 39.21
N SER A 59 -2.21 -13.26 39.58
CA SER A 59 -2.89 -13.37 40.88
C SER A 59 -3.50 -14.75 41.09
N LEU A 60 -4.22 -15.29 40.11
CA LEU A 60 -4.81 -16.62 40.17
C LEU A 60 -3.74 -17.72 40.21
N HIS A 61 -2.72 -17.64 39.35
CA HIS A 61 -1.59 -18.57 39.35
C HIS A 61 -0.89 -18.61 40.71
N SER A 62 -0.63 -17.45 41.34
CA SER A 62 -0.02 -17.41 42.68
C SER A 62 -0.82 -18.18 43.74
N LYS A 63 -2.15 -18.20 43.64
CA LYS A 63 -3.03 -18.94 44.55
C LYS A 63 -3.05 -20.44 44.25
N ILE A 64 -3.04 -20.81 42.96
CA ILE A 64 -2.94 -22.21 42.52
C ILE A 64 -1.63 -22.86 43.02
N ILE A 65 -0.51 -22.11 43.08
CA ILE A 65 0.77 -22.63 43.59
C ILE A 65 0.68 -23.06 45.07
N PHE A 66 -0.14 -22.39 45.89
CA PHE A 66 -0.30 -22.71 47.31
C PHE A 66 -1.33 -23.82 47.61
N ASP A 67 -2.17 -24.19 46.65
CA ASP A 67 -3.11 -25.32 46.80
C ASP A 67 -2.61 -26.55 46.04
N GLN A 68 -2.16 -27.55 46.80
CA GLN A 68 -1.60 -28.78 46.24
C GLN A 68 -2.61 -29.53 45.35
N THR A 69 -3.91 -29.47 45.65
CA THR A 69 -4.95 -30.17 44.88
C THR A 69 -5.23 -29.49 43.54
N LEU A 70 -5.22 -28.15 43.51
CA LEU A 70 -5.37 -27.38 42.27
C LEU A 70 -4.10 -27.45 41.42
N ARG A 71 -2.92 -27.46 42.05
CA ARG A 71 -1.62 -27.59 41.36
C ARG A 71 -1.47 -28.94 40.66
N SER A 72 -1.96 -30.03 41.27
CA SER A 72 -1.90 -31.38 40.68
C SER A 72 -2.96 -31.63 39.59
N ASN A 73 -3.86 -30.69 39.30
CA ASN A 73 -5.03 -30.90 38.44
C ASN A 73 -4.73 -30.61 36.96
N PRO A 74 -4.72 -31.62 36.05
CA PRO A 74 -4.37 -31.39 34.65
C PRO A 74 -5.35 -30.49 33.89
N SER A 75 -6.63 -30.44 34.30
CA SER A 75 -7.64 -29.58 33.67
C SER A 75 -7.34 -28.10 33.94
N ILE A 76 -7.02 -27.77 35.20
CA ILE A 76 -6.63 -26.41 35.60
C ILE A 76 -5.31 -26.02 34.91
N ALA A 77 -4.33 -26.92 34.88
CA ALA A 77 -3.06 -26.69 34.20
C ALA A 77 -3.24 -26.39 32.70
N ILE A 78 -4.04 -27.19 31.98
CA ILE A 78 -4.38 -26.96 30.56
C ILE A 78 -5.04 -25.59 30.35
N LYS A 79 -6.00 -25.20 31.20
CA LYS A 79 -6.66 -23.88 31.08
C LYS A 79 -5.69 -22.73 31.37
N LEU A 80 -4.89 -22.84 32.42
CA LEU A 80 -3.91 -21.84 32.83
C LEU A 80 -2.84 -21.62 31.74
N MET A 81 -2.31 -22.72 31.17
CA MET A 81 -1.39 -22.68 30.02
C MET A 81 -2.02 -22.01 28.78
N ARG A 82 -3.28 -22.30 28.46
CA ARG A 82 -3.99 -21.65 27.33
C ARG A 82 -4.19 -20.15 27.57
N ALA A 83 -4.49 -19.74 28.80
CA ALA A 83 -4.66 -18.34 29.15
C ALA A 83 -3.32 -17.57 29.11
N TYR A 84 -2.22 -18.13 29.63
CA TYR A 84 -0.89 -17.51 29.47
C TYR A 84 -0.45 -17.43 28.01
N ALA A 85 -0.78 -18.44 27.19
CA ALA A 85 -0.54 -18.41 25.75
C ALA A 85 -1.31 -17.28 25.04
N ALA A 86 -2.57 -17.05 25.43
CA ALA A 86 -3.42 -15.97 24.90
C ALA A 86 -2.95 -14.57 25.35
N CYS A 87 -2.45 -14.43 26.57
CA CYS A 87 -1.78 -13.20 27.06
C CYS A 87 -0.37 -12.98 26.46
N GLY A 88 0.06 -13.77 25.48
CA GLY A 88 1.37 -13.63 24.85
C GLY A 88 2.56 -13.94 25.77
N GLN A 89 2.43 -14.93 26.65
CA GLN A 89 3.47 -15.32 27.62
C GLN A 89 3.93 -16.79 27.45
N PRO A 90 4.39 -17.21 26.26
CA PRO A 90 4.75 -18.60 25.99
C PRO A 90 5.85 -19.15 26.89
N SER A 91 6.77 -18.32 27.39
CA SER A 91 7.79 -18.73 28.36
C SER A 91 7.22 -19.15 29.72
N ILE A 92 6.12 -18.52 30.16
CA ILE A 92 5.41 -18.93 31.40
C ILE A 92 4.63 -20.23 31.14
N THR A 93 4.03 -20.36 29.95
CA THR A 93 3.41 -21.61 29.49
C THR A 93 4.41 -22.78 29.47
N HIS A 94 5.67 -22.53 29.13
CA HIS A 94 6.74 -23.53 29.16
C HIS A 94 7.17 -23.89 30.60
N HIS A 95 7.34 -22.91 31.50
CA HIS A 95 7.62 -23.18 32.91
C HIS A 95 6.53 -24.05 33.55
N LEU A 96 5.26 -23.71 33.29
CA LEU A 96 4.10 -24.51 33.73
C LEU A 96 4.14 -25.94 33.17
N PHE A 97 4.52 -26.13 31.91
CA PHE A 97 4.67 -27.47 31.33
C PHE A 97 5.76 -28.28 32.05
N GLU A 98 6.90 -27.66 32.38
CA GLU A 98 7.99 -28.36 33.06
C GLU A 98 7.68 -28.72 34.52
N GLU A 99 6.93 -27.88 35.23
CA GLU A 99 6.48 -28.18 36.60
C GLU A 99 5.47 -29.33 36.71
N ILE A 100 4.74 -29.66 35.64
CA ILE A 100 3.78 -30.77 35.64
C ILE A 100 4.53 -32.10 35.59
N THR A 101 4.21 -33.01 36.51
CA THR A 101 4.80 -34.37 36.55
C THR A 101 4.18 -35.30 35.51
N ASP A 102 2.86 -35.27 35.34
CA ASP A 102 2.12 -36.05 34.33
C ASP A 102 2.06 -35.32 32.98
N LYS A 103 3.21 -35.27 32.29
CA LYS A 103 3.32 -34.62 30.96
C LYS A 103 2.70 -35.52 29.89
N ASN A 104 1.70 -35.00 29.17
CA ASN A 104 0.98 -35.73 28.12
C ASN A 104 0.85 -34.94 26.81
N VAL A 105 0.36 -35.59 25.75
CA VAL A 105 0.26 -35.00 24.39
C VAL A 105 -0.65 -33.77 24.34
N VAL A 106 -1.68 -33.67 25.18
CA VAL A 106 -2.58 -32.51 25.22
C VAL A 106 -1.85 -31.27 25.76
N LEU A 107 -1.03 -31.45 26.80
CA LEU A 107 -0.17 -30.39 27.34
C LEU A 107 0.91 -29.96 26.33
N LEU A 108 1.54 -30.92 25.64
CA LEU A 108 2.52 -30.65 24.58
C LEU A 108 1.88 -29.87 23.42
N ASN A 109 0.66 -30.24 23.02
CA ASN A 109 -0.12 -29.57 21.97
C ASN A 109 -0.48 -28.13 22.35
N VAL A 110 -0.78 -27.85 23.63
CA VAL A 110 -0.97 -26.46 24.11
C VAL A 110 0.34 -25.67 24.08
N LEU A 111 1.46 -26.28 24.49
CA LEU A 111 2.77 -25.60 24.50
C LEU A 111 3.27 -25.25 23.08
N ILE A 112 3.23 -26.20 22.14
CA ILE A 112 3.62 -25.97 20.75
C ILE A 112 2.71 -24.90 20.12
N ARG A 113 1.39 -24.99 20.33
CA ARG A 113 0.42 -23.98 19.84
C ARG A 113 0.68 -22.60 20.44
N SER A 114 1.07 -22.51 21.72
CA SER A 114 1.44 -21.26 22.39
C SER A 114 2.61 -20.57 21.69
N TYR A 115 3.68 -21.32 21.38
CA TYR A 115 4.83 -20.78 20.65
C TYR A 115 4.47 -20.37 19.21
N VAL A 116 3.76 -21.23 18.46
CA VAL A 116 3.38 -20.97 17.06
C VAL A 116 2.44 -19.76 16.90
N ASN A 117 1.44 -19.61 17.78
CA ASN A 117 0.54 -18.45 17.73
C ASN A 117 1.24 -17.14 18.07
N ASN A 118 2.29 -17.19 18.92
CA ASN A 118 3.14 -16.05 19.25
C ASN A 118 4.31 -15.85 18.24
N ARG A 119 4.27 -16.50 17.06
CA ARG A 119 5.27 -16.44 15.98
C ARG A 119 6.69 -16.93 16.36
N LEU A 120 6.84 -17.55 17.52
CA LEU A 120 8.09 -18.15 18.00
C LEU A 120 8.28 -19.56 17.42
N TYR A 121 8.38 -19.64 16.09
CA TYR A 121 8.36 -20.91 15.36
C TYR A 121 9.58 -21.79 15.69
N GLN A 122 10.76 -21.20 15.90
CA GLN A 122 11.97 -21.95 16.23
C GLN A 122 11.84 -22.66 17.59
N ASP A 123 11.27 -22.00 18.60
CA ASP A 123 11.04 -22.58 19.92
C ASP A 123 10.00 -23.71 19.88
N ALA A 124 8.95 -23.57 19.06
CA ALA A 124 7.99 -24.64 18.80
C ALA A 124 8.65 -25.90 18.21
N LEU A 125 9.63 -25.73 17.32
CA LEU A 125 10.42 -26.83 16.74
C LEU A 125 11.39 -27.45 17.76
N LEU A 126 11.95 -26.65 18.68
CA LEU A 126 12.77 -27.16 19.79
C LEU A 126 11.94 -27.99 20.78
N VAL A 127 10.75 -27.53 21.18
CA VAL A 127 9.80 -28.29 22.01
C VAL A 127 9.34 -29.57 21.31
N TYR A 128 9.06 -29.51 20.00
CA TYR A 128 8.78 -30.72 19.22
C TYR A 128 9.98 -31.68 19.15
N LYS A 129 11.22 -31.18 19.26
CA LYS A 129 12.42 -32.03 19.31
C LYS A 129 12.57 -32.72 20.67
N SER A 130 12.29 -32.03 21.79
CA SER A 130 12.39 -32.59 23.15
C SER A 130 11.26 -33.56 23.54
N LYS A 131 10.22 -33.75 22.72
CA LYS A 131 9.17 -34.77 22.95
C LYS A 131 9.70 -36.15 23.37
N SER A 132 10.83 -36.57 22.80
CA SER A 132 11.44 -37.88 23.07
C SER A 132 12.08 -37.98 24.46
N SER A 133 12.53 -36.88 25.08
CA SER A 133 12.99 -36.87 26.47
C SER A 133 11.85 -36.83 27.49
N TYR A 134 10.62 -36.49 27.06
CA TYR A 134 9.41 -36.63 27.88
C TYR A 134 8.66 -37.96 27.64
N GLY A 135 9.09 -38.78 26.67
CA GLY A 135 8.39 -40.02 26.27
C GLY A 135 7.06 -39.81 25.53
N ILE A 136 6.77 -38.59 25.07
CA ILE A 136 5.45 -38.24 24.49
C ILE A 136 5.45 -38.47 22.97
N ASN A 137 4.53 -39.30 22.51
CA ASN A 137 4.24 -39.48 21.08
C ASN A 137 3.32 -38.37 20.54
N PRO A 138 3.62 -37.76 19.37
CA PRO A 138 2.74 -36.82 18.70
C PRO A 138 1.42 -37.45 18.24
N ASP A 139 0.38 -36.64 18.14
CA ASP A 139 -0.91 -36.98 17.54
C ASP A 139 -1.24 -36.07 16.33
N HIS A 140 -2.39 -36.31 15.70
CA HIS A 140 -2.89 -35.49 14.59
C HIS A 140 -3.22 -34.04 14.98
N TYR A 141 -3.28 -33.71 16.28
CA TYR A 141 -3.38 -32.32 16.76
C TYR A 141 -2.00 -31.67 16.99
N THR A 142 -0.92 -32.45 17.12
CA THR A 142 0.47 -31.95 17.19
C THR A 142 0.94 -31.47 15.83
N PHE A 143 0.85 -32.34 14.81
CA PHE A 143 1.52 -32.13 13.53
C PHE A 143 1.15 -30.83 12.79
N PRO A 144 -0.13 -30.39 12.72
CA PRO A 144 -0.48 -29.16 11.99
C PRO A 144 0.24 -27.91 12.52
N PHE A 145 0.48 -27.82 13.84
CA PHE A 145 1.21 -26.69 14.43
C PHE A 145 2.72 -26.80 14.21
N VAL A 146 3.29 -28.00 14.23
CA VAL A 146 4.71 -28.25 13.92
C VAL A 146 5.01 -27.98 12.44
N LEU A 147 4.11 -28.39 11.54
CA LEU A 147 4.18 -28.10 10.11
C LEU A 147 4.04 -26.60 9.83
N LYS A 148 3.12 -25.92 10.53
CA LYS A 148 3.02 -24.44 10.52
C LYS A 148 4.28 -23.75 11.06
N ALA A 149 4.98 -24.34 12.03
CA ALA A 149 6.27 -23.82 12.49
C ALA A 149 7.37 -24.01 11.44
N CYS A 150 7.47 -25.19 10.81
CA CYS A 150 8.38 -25.44 9.70
C CYS A 150 8.14 -24.44 8.55
N SER A 151 6.87 -24.29 8.12
CA SER A 151 6.42 -23.33 7.10
C SER A 151 6.68 -21.86 7.52
N GLY A 152 6.54 -21.54 8.80
CA GLY A 152 6.86 -20.22 9.38
C GLY A 152 8.36 -19.89 9.40
N THR A 153 9.23 -20.90 9.42
CA THR A 153 10.70 -20.78 9.30
C THR A 153 11.24 -21.07 7.88
N GLU A 154 10.38 -21.43 6.93
CA GLU A 154 10.75 -21.95 5.59
C GLU A 154 11.75 -23.12 5.62
N ASN A 155 11.81 -23.84 6.76
CA ASN A 155 12.78 -24.91 6.99
C ASN A 155 12.29 -26.25 6.43
N LEU A 156 12.35 -26.37 5.11
CA LEU A 156 11.99 -27.57 4.36
C LEU A 156 12.66 -28.85 4.91
N ARG A 157 13.92 -28.76 5.36
CA ARG A 157 14.68 -29.92 5.89
C ARG A 157 14.03 -30.50 7.15
N VAL A 158 13.60 -29.64 8.08
CA VAL A 158 12.84 -30.09 9.26
C VAL A 158 11.42 -30.49 8.86
N GLY A 159 10.80 -29.79 7.92
CA GLY A 159 9.51 -30.15 7.34
C GLY A 159 9.43 -31.58 6.82
N ILE A 160 10.41 -32.01 6.01
CA ILE A 160 10.51 -33.39 5.47
C ILE A 160 10.69 -34.42 6.62
N GLN A 161 11.47 -34.09 7.65
CA GLN A 161 11.61 -34.97 8.84
C GLN A 161 10.30 -35.08 9.64
N VAL A 162 9.52 -34.00 9.71
CA VAL A 162 8.19 -34.01 10.34
C VAL A 162 7.22 -34.84 9.50
N HIS A 163 7.22 -34.70 8.17
CA HIS A 163 6.39 -35.52 7.26
C HIS A 163 6.74 -37.02 7.36
N GLY A 164 8.03 -37.38 7.37
CA GLY A 164 8.45 -38.77 7.62
C GLY A 164 8.00 -39.30 8.99
N SER A 165 7.80 -38.43 9.99
CA SER A 165 7.21 -38.82 11.27
C SER A 165 5.68 -38.78 11.31
N VAL A 166 5.00 -38.11 10.37
CA VAL A 166 3.55 -38.21 10.16
C VAL A 166 3.21 -39.59 9.63
N VAL A 167 3.86 -40.01 8.53
CA VAL A 167 3.66 -41.32 7.89
C VAL A 167 4.00 -42.47 8.85
N ARG A 168 5.11 -42.34 9.60
CA ARG A 168 5.50 -43.33 10.64
C ARG A 168 4.51 -43.44 11.81
N VAL A 169 3.65 -42.46 12.02
CA VAL A 169 2.58 -42.47 13.04
C VAL A 169 1.22 -42.84 12.44
N GLY A 170 1.10 -42.92 11.11
CA GLY A 170 -0.13 -43.30 10.40
C GLY A 170 -1.24 -42.24 10.47
N VAL A 171 -0.86 -40.96 10.41
CA VAL A 171 -1.80 -39.81 10.47
C VAL A 171 -1.71 -38.88 9.25
N ASP A 172 -1.06 -39.35 8.18
CA ASP A 172 -0.98 -38.73 6.86
C ASP A 172 -2.35 -38.54 6.20
N SER A 173 -3.26 -39.51 6.35
CA SER A 173 -4.64 -39.46 5.85
C SER A 173 -5.56 -38.44 6.55
N ASN A 174 -5.10 -37.77 7.62
CA ASN A 174 -5.91 -36.81 8.36
C ASN A 174 -5.95 -35.43 7.69
N LEU A 175 -7.15 -34.91 7.40
CA LEU A 175 -7.38 -33.61 6.74
C LEU A 175 -6.55 -32.45 7.33
N PHE A 176 -6.46 -32.32 8.66
CA PHE A 176 -5.70 -31.22 9.28
C PHE A 176 -4.18 -31.38 9.10
N VAL A 177 -3.70 -32.62 9.04
CA VAL A 177 -2.28 -32.93 8.81
C VAL A 177 -1.93 -32.73 7.33
N GLY A 178 -2.77 -33.22 6.41
CA GLY A 178 -2.67 -32.97 4.97
C GLY A 178 -2.66 -31.47 4.65
N ASN A 179 -3.61 -30.70 5.20
CA ASN A 179 -3.63 -29.23 5.08
C ASN A 179 -2.32 -28.58 5.58
N GLY A 180 -1.76 -29.07 6.68
CA GLY A 180 -0.45 -28.63 7.18
C GLY A 180 0.72 -28.98 6.26
N LEU A 181 0.66 -30.12 5.58
CA LEU A 181 1.69 -30.59 4.64
C LEU A 181 1.64 -29.82 3.31
N VAL A 182 0.46 -29.59 2.74
CA VAL A 182 0.28 -28.75 1.53
C VAL A 182 0.78 -27.32 1.81
N ALA A 183 0.42 -26.74 2.97
CA ALA A 183 0.88 -25.40 3.38
C ALA A 183 2.39 -25.34 3.73
N LEU A 184 3.01 -26.46 4.12
CA LEU A 184 4.46 -26.57 4.30
C LEU A 184 5.17 -26.54 2.94
N TYR A 185 4.84 -27.48 2.06
CA TYR A 185 5.52 -27.63 0.78
C TYR A 185 5.25 -26.44 -0.15
N GLY A 186 4.03 -25.91 -0.15
CA GLY A 186 3.65 -24.73 -0.93
C GLY A 186 4.49 -23.51 -0.57
N LYS A 187 4.60 -23.17 0.73
CA LYS A 187 5.38 -22.01 1.19
C LYS A 187 6.89 -22.21 1.02
N CYS A 188 7.39 -23.46 1.07
CA CYS A 188 8.79 -23.78 0.78
C CYS A 188 9.12 -23.91 -0.73
N GLY A 189 8.19 -23.60 -1.64
CA GLY A 189 8.40 -23.65 -3.09
C GLY A 189 8.41 -25.05 -3.71
N CYS A 190 8.16 -26.10 -2.92
CA CYS A 190 8.06 -27.48 -3.37
C CYS A 190 6.67 -27.78 -3.95
N LEU A 191 6.25 -27.02 -4.95
CA LEU A 191 4.88 -27.03 -5.48
C LEU A 191 4.42 -28.40 -6.01
N LEU A 192 5.36 -29.19 -6.54
CA LEU A 192 5.13 -30.59 -6.96
C LEU A 192 4.77 -31.49 -5.77
N GLU A 193 5.48 -31.39 -4.65
CA GLU A 193 5.17 -32.14 -3.42
C GLU A 193 3.88 -31.62 -2.77
N ALA A 194 3.62 -30.30 -2.82
CA ALA A 194 2.37 -29.71 -2.34
C ALA A 194 1.16 -30.23 -3.12
N ARG A 195 1.29 -30.37 -4.45
CA ARG A 195 0.28 -30.99 -5.31
C ARG A 195 0.12 -32.47 -5.01
N ARG A 196 1.22 -33.22 -4.92
CA ARG A 196 1.20 -34.66 -4.64
C ARG A 196 0.53 -34.99 -3.31
N VAL A 197 0.82 -34.24 -2.25
CA VAL A 197 0.12 -34.38 -0.96
C VAL A 197 -1.38 -34.11 -1.12
N LEU A 198 -1.77 -33.06 -1.85
CA LEU A 198 -3.19 -32.79 -2.11
C LEU A 198 -3.87 -33.95 -2.87
N ASP A 199 -3.19 -34.57 -3.83
CA ASP A 199 -3.70 -35.71 -4.60
C ASP A 199 -3.77 -37.01 -3.77
N GLU A 200 -2.85 -37.21 -2.83
CA GLU A 200 -2.82 -38.34 -1.91
C GLU A 200 -3.84 -38.19 -0.75
N MET A 201 -4.35 -36.98 -0.48
CA MET A 201 -5.38 -36.74 0.54
C MET A 201 -6.76 -37.33 0.15
N PRO A 202 -7.40 -38.13 1.04
CA PRO A 202 -8.69 -38.79 0.78
C PRO A 202 -9.89 -37.84 0.91
N GLU A 203 -9.80 -36.85 1.80
CA GLU A 203 -10.75 -35.75 1.94
C GLU A 203 -10.01 -34.42 1.75
N ARG A 204 -10.66 -33.45 1.10
CA ARG A 204 -10.08 -32.13 0.78
C ARG A 204 -11.12 -31.06 1.07
N ASP A 205 -10.78 -30.09 1.90
CA ASP A 205 -11.62 -28.93 2.18
C ASP A 205 -11.10 -27.69 1.44
N ALA A 206 -11.81 -26.56 1.57
CA ALA A 206 -11.35 -25.32 0.98
C ALA A 206 -9.96 -24.88 1.51
N VAL A 207 -9.54 -25.30 2.71
CA VAL A 207 -8.20 -25.00 3.23
C VAL A 207 -7.12 -25.82 2.51
N SER A 208 -7.41 -27.06 2.09
CA SER A 208 -6.53 -27.87 1.24
C SER A 208 -6.23 -27.15 -0.08
N TRP A 209 -7.28 -26.79 -0.82
CA TRP A 209 -7.19 -26.10 -2.11
C TRP A 209 -6.52 -24.71 -1.98
N ASN A 210 -6.98 -23.90 -1.02
CA ASN A 210 -6.43 -22.56 -0.79
C ASN A 210 -4.94 -22.58 -0.42
N SER A 211 -4.45 -23.62 0.28
CA SER A 211 -3.04 -23.77 0.60
C SER A 211 -2.17 -24.01 -0.66
N LEU A 212 -2.67 -24.81 -1.61
CA LEU A 212 -1.97 -25.06 -2.88
C LEU A 212 -2.04 -23.82 -3.80
N ILE A 213 -3.19 -23.17 -3.91
CA ILE A 213 -3.40 -21.93 -4.67
C ILE A 213 -2.44 -20.83 -4.17
N THR A 214 -2.36 -20.65 -2.84
CA THR A 214 -1.43 -19.69 -2.22
C THR A 214 0.03 -20.02 -2.54
N GLY A 215 0.39 -21.31 -2.59
CA GLY A 215 1.73 -21.76 -3.00
C GLY A 215 2.06 -21.37 -4.44
N TYR A 216 1.21 -21.74 -5.41
CA TYR A 216 1.42 -21.35 -6.81
C TYR A 216 1.46 -19.83 -7.00
N ALA A 217 0.57 -19.11 -6.31
CA ALA A 217 0.51 -17.64 -6.33
C ALA A 217 1.78 -16.97 -5.83
N GLN A 218 2.33 -17.40 -4.68
CA GLN A 218 3.53 -16.80 -4.07
C GLN A 218 4.79 -16.97 -4.92
N TYR A 219 4.84 -18.01 -5.76
CA TYR A 219 5.96 -18.27 -6.67
C TYR A 219 5.65 -17.87 -8.13
N GLY A 220 4.66 -16.99 -8.34
CA GLY A 220 4.37 -16.37 -9.65
C GLY A 220 3.72 -17.30 -10.69
N ARG A 221 3.35 -18.53 -10.32
CA ARG A 221 2.72 -19.52 -11.21
C ARG A 221 1.22 -19.29 -11.30
N PHE A 222 0.84 -18.18 -11.94
CA PHE A 222 -0.54 -17.70 -12.00
C PHE A 222 -1.50 -18.71 -12.65
N ASP A 223 -1.13 -19.26 -13.80
CA ASP A 223 -2.02 -20.12 -14.59
C ASP A 223 -2.29 -21.46 -13.88
N ASP A 224 -1.30 -21.99 -13.15
CA ASP A 224 -1.47 -23.14 -12.27
C ASP A 224 -2.38 -22.83 -11.08
N ALA A 225 -2.24 -21.65 -10.45
CA ALA A 225 -3.13 -21.21 -9.38
C ALA A 225 -4.59 -21.13 -9.88
N LEU A 226 -4.82 -20.62 -11.09
CA LEU A 226 -6.16 -20.62 -11.71
C LEU A 226 -6.63 -22.03 -12.10
N ALA A 227 -5.76 -22.91 -12.59
CA ALA A 227 -6.12 -24.29 -12.91
C ALA A 227 -6.61 -25.02 -11.65
N VAL A 228 -5.94 -24.83 -10.51
CA VAL A 228 -6.35 -25.37 -9.20
C VAL A 228 -7.68 -24.73 -8.72
N CYS A 229 -7.93 -23.44 -8.96
CA CYS A 229 -9.25 -22.83 -8.72
C CYS A 229 -10.37 -23.47 -9.58
N ARG A 230 -10.10 -23.75 -10.86
CA ARG A 230 -11.08 -24.39 -11.77
C ARG A 230 -11.37 -25.83 -11.36
N GLU A 231 -10.35 -26.58 -10.95
CA GLU A 231 -10.50 -27.94 -10.41
C GLU A 231 -11.31 -27.96 -9.10
N MET A 232 -11.05 -27.00 -8.21
CA MET A 232 -11.83 -26.77 -6.98
C MET A 232 -13.31 -26.50 -7.30
N GLU A 233 -13.62 -25.64 -8.29
CA GLU A 233 -14.99 -25.41 -8.78
C GLU A 233 -15.63 -26.69 -9.38
N VAL A 234 -14.91 -27.45 -10.21
CA VAL A 234 -15.39 -28.70 -10.83
C VAL A 234 -15.73 -29.77 -9.79
N LEU A 235 -14.94 -29.86 -8.71
CA LEU A 235 -15.19 -30.74 -7.57
C LEU A 235 -16.24 -30.16 -6.58
N SER A 236 -17.00 -29.13 -7.00
CA SER A 236 -18.07 -28.48 -6.25
C SER A 236 -17.66 -27.83 -4.92
N VAL A 237 -16.35 -27.65 -4.68
CA VAL A 237 -15.85 -26.93 -3.52
C VAL A 237 -15.90 -25.43 -3.84
N LYS A 238 -16.83 -24.70 -3.21
CA LYS A 238 -17.02 -23.28 -3.51
C LYS A 238 -15.78 -22.43 -3.15
N PRO A 239 -15.23 -21.64 -4.09
CA PRO A 239 -14.25 -20.61 -3.78
C PRO A 239 -14.78 -19.63 -2.72
N ASN A 240 -13.92 -19.21 -1.81
CA ASN A 240 -14.27 -18.31 -0.71
C ASN A 240 -13.26 -17.17 -0.55
N ALA A 241 -13.44 -16.32 0.46
CA ALA A 241 -12.58 -15.17 0.69
C ALA A 241 -11.10 -15.54 0.95
N SER A 242 -10.81 -16.74 1.46
CA SER A 242 -9.45 -17.25 1.60
C SER A 242 -8.88 -17.76 0.26
N THR A 243 -9.73 -18.19 -0.68
CA THR A 243 -9.33 -18.47 -2.07
C THR A 243 -8.92 -17.18 -2.78
N MET A 244 -9.74 -16.14 -2.66
CA MET A 244 -9.44 -14.78 -3.14
C MET A 244 -8.13 -14.25 -2.54
N ALA A 245 -7.96 -14.35 -1.21
CA ALA A 245 -6.73 -13.91 -0.54
C ALA A 245 -5.49 -14.72 -0.97
N GLY A 246 -5.65 -16.02 -1.25
CA GLY A 246 -4.58 -16.87 -1.78
C GLY A 246 -4.10 -16.46 -3.17
N LEU A 247 -4.97 -15.88 -4.00
CA LEU A 247 -4.62 -15.33 -5.32
C LEU A 247 -3.97 -13.94 -5.26
N LEU A 248 -4.05 -13.21 -4.14
CA LEU A 248 -3.56 -11.83 -4.04
C LEU A 248 -2.07 -11.63 -4.41
N PRO A 249 -1.13 -12.55 -4.07
CA PRO A 249 0.28 -12.44 -4.52
C PRO A 249 0.46 -12.59 -6.03
N ALA A 250 -0.50 -13.21 -6.72
CA ALA A 250 -0.43 -13.53 -8.14
C ALA A 250 -1.05 -12.42 -9.01
N VAL A 251 -2.11 -11.76 -8.53
CA VAL A 251 -2.86 -10.76 -9.33
C VAL A 251 -2.15 -9.43 -9.52
N THR A 252 -0.98 -9.21 -8.91
CA THR A 252 -0.19 -7.97 -9.07
C THR A 252 0.55 -7.95 -10.41
N ASN A 253 0.21 -7.00 -11.30
CA ASN A 253 0.69 -6.93 -12.69
C ASN A 253 0.23 -8.13 -13.55
N ALA A 254 -1.01 -8.59 -13.37
CA ALA A 254 -1.61 -9.68 -14.12
C ALA A 254 -2.18 -9.22 -15.48
N THR A 255 -2.46 -10.17 -16.36
CA THR A 255 -3.13 -9.90 -17.65
C THR A 255 -4.59 -9.45 -17.45
N ALA A 256 -5.18 -8.81 -18.45
CA ALA A 256 -6.59 -8.42 -18.42
C ALA A 256 -7.54 -9.63 -18.29
N GLU A 257 -7.17 -10.78 -18.87
CA GLU A 257 -7.90 -12.05 -18.74
C GLU A 257 -7.90 -12.55 -17.28
N ASN A 258 -6.73 -12.48 -16.64
CA ASN A 258 -6.53 -12.88 -15.24
C ASN A 258 -7.30 -11.98 -14.27
N VAL A 259 -7.33 -10.67 -14.53
CA VAL A 259 -8.19 -9.69 -13.83
C VAL A 259 -9.68 -10.02 -14.02
N SER A 260 -10.09 -10.41 -15.23
CA SER A 260 -11.48 -10.80 -15.52
C SER A 260 -11.90 -12.07 -14.78
N PHE A 261 -11.06 -13.11 -14.76
CA PHE A 261 -11.35 -14.35 -14.05
C PHE A 261 -11.56 -14.13 -12.55
N VAL A 262 -10.72 -13.31 -11.91
CA VAL A 262 -10.86 -13.01 -10.48
C VAL A 262 -12.10 -12.15 -10.20
N LYS A 263 -12.51 -11.27 -11.13
CA LYS A 263 -13.80 -10.57 -11.07
C LYS A 263 -14.99 -11.54 -11.17
N GLU A 264 -14.94 -12.53 -12.05
CA GLU A 264 -15.98 -13.57 -12.15
C GLU A 264 -16.06 -14.41 -10.88
N LEU A 265 -14.92 -14.85 -10.34
CA LEU A 265 -14.86 -15.62 -9.09
C LEU A 265 -15.41 -14.81 -7.91
N PHE A 266 -15.09 -13.51 -7.82
CA PHE A 266 -15.72 -12.60 -6.85
C PHE A 266 -17.25 -12.51 -7.02
N MET A 267 -17.75 -12.39 -8.26
CA MET A 267 -19.19 -12.30 -8.53
C MET A 267 -19.96 -13.58 -8.21
N LYS A 268 -19.31 -14.75 -8.25
CA LYS A 268 -19.84 -16.05 -7.82
C LYS A 268 -19.68 -16.30 -6.30
N SER A 269 -18.72 -15.63 -5.66
CA SER A 269 -18.38 -15.83 -4.24
C SER A 269 -19.37 -15.17 -3.28
N ASP A 270 -19.27 -15.53 -2.01
CA ASP A 270 -19.97 -14.85 -0.92
C ASP A 270 -19.46 -13.42 -0.75
N LYS A 271 -20.38 -12.45 -0.87
CA LYS A 271 -20.10 -11.01 -0.85
C LYS A 271 -20.15 -10.39 0.53
N ASP A 272 -20.56 -11.13 1.56
CA ASP A 272 -20.58 -10.63 2.95
C ASP A 272 -19.17 -10.53 3.55
N SER A 273 -18.16 -11.11 2.88
CA SER A 273 -16.78 -11.08 3.35
C SER A 273 -16.00 -9.84 2.89
N VAL A 274 -15.67 -8.96 3.85
CA VAL A 274 -14.73 -7.83 3.70
C VAL A 274 -13.43 -8.22 2.99
N VAL A 275 -12.91 -9.44 3.23
CA VAL A 275 -11.67 -9.92 2.62
C VAL A 275 -11.81 -10.10 1.10
N SER A 276 -12.96 -10.54 0.60
CA SER A 276 -13.23 -10.64 -0.84
C SER A 276 -13.18 -9.25 -1.52
N TRP A 277 -13.77 -8.23 -0.89
CA TRP A 277 -13.72 -6.84 -1.36
C TRP A 277 -12.30 -6.26 -1.30
N ASN A 278 -11.56 -6.50 -0.22
CA ASN A 278 -10.17 -6.04 -0.05
C ASN A 278 -9.26 -6.58 -1.17
N VAL A 279 -9.43 -7.85 -1.55
CA VAL A 279 -8.70 -8.45 -2.69
C VAL A 279 -9.07 -7.76 -4.01
N MET A 280 -10.37 -7.54 -4.28
CA MET A 280 -10.80 -6.85 -5.52
C MET A 280 -10.24 -5.42 -5.63
N ILE A 281 -10.26 -4.66 -4.54
CA ILE A 281 -9.71 -3.30 -4.49
C ILE A 281 -8.19 -3.33 -4.73
N ALA A 282 -7.46 -4.15 -3.96
CA ALA A 282 -6.01 -4.27 -4.08
C ALA A 282 -5.56 -4.77 -5.47
N MET A 283 -6.31 -5.71 -6.05
CA MET A 283 -6.10 -6.22 -7.40
C MET A 283 -6.25 -5.11 -8.45
N TYR A 284 -7.32 -4.31 -8.41
CA TYR A 284 -7.48 -3.17 -9.32
C TYR A 284 -6.41 -2.08 -9.12
N VAL A 285 -6.03 -1.75 -7.88
CA VAL A 285 -4.94 -0.80 -7.61
C VAL A 285 -3.61 -1.31 -8.18
N SER A 286 -3.28 -2.58 -7.95
CA SER A 286 -2.00 -3.18 -8.40
C SER A 286 -1.86 -3.22 -9.92
N ASN A 287 -2.96 -3.28 -10.66
CA ASN A 287 -3.00 -3.24 -12.14
C ASN A 287 -3.27 -1.83 -12.70
N SER A 288 -3.05 -0.78 -11.90
CA SER A 288 -3.28 0.63 -12.25
C SER A 288 -4.73 1.02 -12.61
N MET A 289 -5.71 0.13 -12.40
CA MET A 289 -7.13 0.33 -12.67
C MET A 289 -7.82 1.14 -11.56
N SER A 290 -7.29 2.33 -11.26
CA SER A 290 -7.68 3.13 -10.08
C SER A 290 -9.17 3.52 -10.05
N MET A 291 -9.82 3.68 -11.22
CA MET A 291 -11.27 3.92 -11.28
C MET A 291 -12.04 2.74 -10.70
N SER A 292 -11.76 1.52 -11.17
CA SER A 292 -12.49 0.32 -10.74
C SER A 292 -12.21 -0.08 -9.29
N ALA A 293 -11.05 0.28 -8.74
CA ALA A 293 -10.82 0.17 -7.29
C ALA A 293 -11.75 1.08 -6.46
N VAL A 294 -12.05 2.30 -6.95
CA VAL A 294 -12.98 3.25 -6.32
C VAL A 294 -14.45 2.89 -6.57
N GLU A 295 -14.77 2.33 -7.74
CA GLU A 295 -16.10 1.79 -8.06
C GLU A 295 -16.43 0.62 -7.11
N VAL A 296 -15.54 -0.37 -6.98
CA VAL A 296 -15.70 -1.52 -6.06
C VAL A 296 -15.80 -1.09 -4.60
N TYR A 297 -15.01 -0.10 -4.15
CA TYR A 297 -15.15 0.46 -2.80
C TYR A 297 -16.52 1.13 -2.58
N SER A 298 -17.06 1.78 -3.62
CA SER A 298 -18.38 2.42 -3.57
C SER A 298 -19.52 1.39 -3.60
N GLU A 299 -19.36 0.29 -4.32
CA GLU A 299 -20.26 -0.88 -4.26
C GLU A 299 -20.25 -1.53 -2.88
N MET A 300 -19.07 -1.70 -2.26
CA MET A 300 -18.93 -2.24 -0.89
C MET A 300 -19.69 -1.41 0.15
N GLU A 301 -19.52 -0.07 0.13
CA GLU A 301 -20.28 0.84 0.98
C GLU A 301 -21.80 0.78 0.69
N ALA A 302 -22.20 0.64 -0.59
CA ALA A 302 -23.61 0.54 -0.98
C ALA A 302 -24.27 -0.79 -0.58
N CYS A 303 -23.50 -1.88 -0.50
CA CYS A 303 -23.91 -3.16 0.08
C CYS A 303 -23.96 -3.13 1.62
N GLY A 304 -23.57 -2.03 2.28
CA GLY A 304 -23.56 -1.90 3.74
C GLY A 304 -22.42 -2.65 4.44
N ILE A 305 -21.45 -3.17 3.69
CA ILE A 305 -20.28 -3.86 4.24
C ILE A 305 -19.32 -2.81 4.79
N GLU A 306 -19.01 -2.84 6.10
CA GLU A 306 -18.15 -1.81 6.70
C GLU A 306 -16.67 -1.96 6.29
N PRO A 307 -16.02 -0.92 5.75
CA PRO A 307 -14.58 -0.91 5.47
C PRO A 307 -13.73 -1.11 6.73
N ASP A 308 -12.75 -2.02 6.65
CA ASP A 308 -11.72 -2.17 7.67
C ASP A 308 -10.45 -1.36 7.35
N ALA A 309 -9.45 -1.44 8.23
CA ALA A 309 -8.20 -0.71 8.05
C ALA A 309 -7.38 -1.16 6.82
N VAL A 310 -7.59 -2.39 6.34
CA VAL A 310 -6.98 -2.91 5.11
C VAL A 310 -7.77 -2.42 3.90
N THR A 311 -9.10 -2.42 3.93
CA THR A 311 -9.95 -1.81 2.89
C THR A 311 -9.53 -0.38 2.61
N VAL A 312 -9.42 0.42 3.68
CA VAL A 312 -9.02 1.83 3.60
C VAL A 312 -7.61 1.99 3.03
N ALA A 313 -6.64 1.24 3.55
CA ALA A 313 -5.27 1.29 3.05
C ALA A 313 -5.14 0.85 1.58
N SER A 314 -6.00 -0.06 1.10
CA SER A 314 -6.01 -0.52 -0.29
C SER A 314 -6.65 0.47 -1.27
N VAL A 315 -7.68 1.23 -0.88
CA VAL A 315 -8.35 2.19 -1.79
C VAL A 315 -7.69 3.58 -1.83
N LEU A 316 -7.04 4.00 -0.73
CA LEU A 316 -6.39 5.32 -0.64
C LEU A 316 -5.34 5.60 -1.75
N PRO A 317 -4.50 4.64 -2.18
CA PRO A 317 -3.63 4.82 -3.34
C PRO A 317 -4.39 5.20 -4.62
N ALA A 318 -5.50 4.51 -4.94
CA ALA A 318 -6.33 4.82 -6.10
C ALA A 318 -7.01 6.20 -5.99
N CYS A 319 -7.42 6.61 -4.78
CA CYS A 319 -7.89 7.97 -4.53
C CYS A 319 -6.78 8.99 -4.85
N GLY A 320 -5.54 8.71 -4.45
CA GLY A 320 -4.37 9.52 -4.80
C GLY A 320 -4.09 9.54 -6.30
N ASP A 321 -4.17 8.40 -6.99
CA ASP A 321 -3.86 8.28 -8.42
C ASP A 321 -4.94 8.81 -9.35
N LEU A 322 -6.19 8.97 -8.89
CA LEU A 322 -7.22 9.80 -9.53
C LEU A 322 -7.18 11.28 -9.05
N SER A 323 -6.38 11.58 -8.02
CA SER A 323 -6.43 12.81 -7.20
C SER A 323 -7.83 13.17 -6.69
N ALA A 324 -8.62 12.15 -6.33
CA ALA A 324 -9.96 12.26 -5.75
C ALA A 324 -9.89 12.66 -4.26
N LEU A 325 -9.54 13.93 -4.03
CA LEU A 325 -9.32 14.53 -2.71
C LEU A 325 -10.59 14.52 -1.83
N LEU A 326 -11.79 14.70 -2.40
CA LEU A 326 -13.03 14.72 -1.61
C LEU A 326 -13.39 13.31 -1.13
N LEU A 327 -13.20 12.29 -1.97
CA LEU A 327 -13.28 10.89 -1.56
C LEU A 327 -12.22 10.56 -0.49
N GLY A 328 -10.95 10.93 -0.72
CA GLY A 328 -9.86 10.68 0.23
C GLY A 328 -10.10 11.33 1.61
N ARG A 329 -10.68 12.54 1.65
CA ARG A 329 -11.10 13.20 2.89
C ARG A 329 -12.28 12.50 3.57
N ARG A 330 -13.31 12.05 2.84
CA ARG A 330 -14.41 11.23 3.39
C ARG A 330 -13.88 9.97 4.07
N ILE A 331 -12.89 9.31 3.44
CA ILE A 331 -12.25 8.11 3.97
C ILE A 331 -11.42 8.44 5.22
N HIS A 332 -10.73 9.58 5.26
CA HIS A 332 -10.03 10.02 6.48
C HIS A 332 -11.00 10.35 7.64
N GLU A 333 -12.13 11.00 7.36
CA GLU A 333 -13.21 11.23 8.33
C GLU A 333 -13.82 9.91 8.84
N TYR A 334 -13.94 8.90 7.98
CA TYR A 334 -14.35 7.54 8.37
C TYR A 334 -13.34 6.92 9.36
N VAL A 335 -12.04 7.00 9.05
CA VAL A 335 -10.92 6.48 9.87
C VAL A 335 -10.93 7.03 11.29
N GLU A 336 -11.06 8.35 11.43
CA GLU A 336 -11.10 9.01 12.75
C GLU A 336 -12.37 8.64 13.53
N ARG A 337 -13.53 8.68 12.87
CA ARG A 337 -14.82 8.30 13.48
C ARG A 337 -14.85 6.84 13.95
N LYS A 338 -14.21 5.92 13.22
CA LYS A 338 -14.09 4.50 13.56
C LYS A 338 -12.87 4.18 14.43
N ARG A 339 -12.00 5.16 14.72
CA ARG A 339 -10.76 5.01 15.51
C ARG A 339 -9.84 3.91 14.97
N LEU A 340 -9.61 3.90 13.65
CA LEU A 340 -8.73 2.92 12.99
C LEU A 340 -7.23 3.23 13.10
N ARG A 341 -6.86 4.33 13.78
CA ARG A 341 -5.49 4.74 14.12
C ARG A 341 -5.18 4.40 15.60
N PRO A 342 -3.91 4.12 15.97
CA PRO A 342 -2.72 4.11 15.13
C PRO A 342 -2.63 2.85 14.24
N ASN A 343 -2.23 3.04 12.98
CA ASN A 343 -2.03 1.94 12.03
C ASN A 343 -1.09 2.40 10.90
N LEU A 344 0.15 1.92 10.91
CA LEU A 344 1.22 2.37 10.01
C LEU A 344 0.87 2.20 8.51
N LEU A 345 0.23 1.09 8.14
CA LEU A 345 -0.16 0.82 6.75
C LEU A 345 -1.16 1.89 6.26
N LEU A 346 -2.14 2.19 7.10
CA LEU A 346 -3.21 3.15 6.83
C LEU A 346 -2.69 4.59 6.84
N GLU A 347 -1.88 4.95 7.84
CA GLU A 347 -1.31 6.30 7.97
C GLU A 347 -0.31 6.61 6.84
N ASN A 348 0.51 5.64 6.44
CA ASN A 348 1.38 5.76 5.24
C ASN A 348 0.53 5.90 3.95
N ALA A 349 -0.58 5.16 3.82
CA ALA A 349 -1.49 5.29 2.69
C ALA A 349 -2.20 6.66 2.63
N LEU A 350 -2.57 7.24 3.78
CA LEU A 350 -3.12 8.60 3.88
C LEU A 350 -2.10 9.66 3.45
N ILE A 351 -0.84 9.57 3.91
CA ILE A 351 0.24 10.48 3.51
C ILE A 351 0.44 10.46 1.99
N ASN A 352 0.54 9.27 1.41
CA ASN A 352 0.67 9.08 -0.03
C ASN A 352 -0.55 9.62 -0.80
N MET A 353 -1.78 9.37 -0.33
CA MET A 353 -3.00 9.89 -0.94
C MET A 353 -3.02 11.43 -0.94
N TYR A 354 -2.81 12.07 0.22
CA TYR A 354 -2.81 13.54 0.31
C TYR A 354 -1.68 14.16 -0.53
N ALA A 355 -0.51 13.53 -0.58
CA ALA A 355 0.59 13.95 -1.43
C ALA A 355 0.26 13.85 -2.93
N LYS A 356 -0.34 12.74 -3.39
CA LYS A 356 -0.83 12.55 -4.77
C LYS A 356 -2.10 13.36 -5.09
N CYS A 357 -2.76 13.94 -4.09
CA CYS A 357 -3.80 14.97 -4.25
C CYS A 357 -3.25 16.42 -4.16
N GLY A 358 -1.93 16.61 -4.02
CA GLY A 358 -1.28 17.93 -3.94
C GLY A 358 -1.49 18.67 -2.62
N CYS A 359 -2.11 18.03 -1.63
CA CYS A 359 -2.46 18.60 -0.33
C CYS A 359 -1.41 18.25 0.73
N LEU A 360 -0.18 18.72 0.50
CA LEU A 360 0.98 18.41 1.33
C LEU A 360 0.81 18.79 2.80
N ASP A 361 0.04 19.82 3.12
CA ASP A 361 -0.15 20.24 4.51
C ASP A 361 -1.05 19.27 5.29
N ASP A 362 -1.98 18.58 4.60
CA ASP A 362 -2.77 17.50 5.20
C ASP A 362 -1.94 16.21 5.32
N ALA A 363 -1.14 15.88 4.30
CA ALA A 363 -0.16 14.79 4.38
C ALA A 363 0.82 15.01 5.55
N ARG A 364 1.24 16.27 5.76
CA ARG A 364 2.17 16.65 6.83
C ARG A 364 1.55 16.54 8.23
N LYS A 365 0.28 16.89 8.41
CA LYS A 365 -0.45 16.70 9.68
C LYS A 365 -0.48 15.22 10.06
N VAL A 366 -0.94 14.36 9.13
CA VAL A 366 -0.96 12.90 9.36
C VAL A 366 0.44 12.40 9.74
N PHE A 367 1.47 12.78 8.98
CA PHE A 367 2.87 12.42 9.28
C PHE A 367 3.35 12.91 10.66
N ASP A 368 3.00 14.12 11.10
CA ASP A 368 3.42 14.66 12.40
C ASP A 368 2.61 14.13 13.59
N GLU A 369 1.38 13.63 13.36
CA GLU A 369 0.56 12.95 14.35
C GLU A 369 0.95 11.48 14.61
N MET A 370 1.67 10.82 13.69
CA MET A 370 2.02 9.39 13.83
C MET A 370 2.80 9.10 15.13
N LEU A 371 2.34 8.11 15.89
CA LEU A 371 2.99 7.67 17.14
C LEU A 371 4.34 6.97 16.89
N TYR A 372 4.45 6.24 15.77
CA TYR A 372 5.67 5.60 15.28
C TYR A 372 5.80 5.87 13.79
N ARG A 373 7.02 5.91 13.26
CA ARG A 373 7.31 6.17 11.85
C ARG A 373 8.33 5.15 11.36
N ASP A 374 7.96 4.34 10.38
CA ASP A 374 8.89 3.46 9.70
C ASP A 374 9.56 4.18 8.51
N VAL A 375 10.45 3.49 7.81
CA VAL A 375 11.09 4.00 6.60
C VAL A 375 10.04 4.50 5.59
N VAL A 376 8.94 3.76 5.43
CA VAL A 376 7.86 4.08 4.47
C VAL A 376 7.16 5.39 4.83
N SER A 377 6.94 5.69 6.12
CA SER A 377 6.42 7.00 6.57
C SER A 377 7.29 8.16 6.08
N TRP A 378 8.62 8.02 6.21
CA TRP A 378 9.56 9.05 5.77
C TRP A 378 9.62 9.13 4.23
N THR A 379 9.74 8.00 3.52
CA THR A 379 9.84 8.01 2.05
C THR A 379 8.58 8.51 1.37
N SER A 380 7.38 8.17 1.87
CA SER A 380 6.11 8.74 1.37
C SER A 380 6.11 10.27 1.45
N MET A 381 6.58 10.85 2.56
CA MET A 381 6.60 12.30 2.73
C MET A 381 7.73 12.99 1.94
N ILE A 382 8.92 12.36 1.83
CA ILE A 382 10.05 12.83 0.99
C ILE A 382 9.62 12.84 -0.49
N SER A 383 9.03 11.74 -0.98
CA SER A 383 8.49 11.62 -2.34
C SER A 383 7.40 12.64 -2.59
N GLY A 384 6.48 12.85 -1.63
CA GLY A 384 5.43 13.85 -1.72
C GLY A 384 5.98 15.27 -1.93
N TYR A 385 6.98 15.68 -1.14
CA TYR A 385 7.66 16.96 -1.35
C TYR A 385 8.39 17.03 -2.69
N GLY A 386 9.07 15.95 -3.12
CA GLY A 386 9.77 15.86 -4.41
C GLY A 386 8.86 16.03 -5.63
N MET A 387 7.75 15.28 -5.68
CA MET A 387 6.75 15.41 -6.76
C MET A 387 6.13 16.81 -6.85
N ASN A 388 6.14 17.57 -5.75
CA ASN A 388 5.62 18.94 -5.68
C ASN A 388 6.71 20.01 -5.85
N GLY A 389 7.91 19.66 -6.34
CA GLY A 389 9.02 20.59 -6.58
C GLY A 389 9.73 21.09 -5.32
N LYS A 390 9.27 20.71 -4.11
CA LYS A 390 9.81 21.16 -2.82
C LYS A 390 11.07 20.36 -2.41
N GLY A 391 11.98 20.14 -3.36
CA GLY A 391 13.15 19.24 -3.22
C GLY A 391 14.04 19.54 -2.02
N ARG A 392 14.28 20.82 -1.70
CA ARG A 392 15.07 21.21 -0.50
C ARG A 392 14.42 20.75 0.80
N ILE A 393 13.09 20.72 0.88
CA ILE A 393 12.35 20.20 2.04
C ILE A 393 12.44 18.66 2.07
N ALA A 394 12.40 17.99 0.92
CA ALA A 394 12.60 16.55 0.82
C ALA A 394 14.00 16.13 1.30
N VAL A 395 15.06 16.85 0.91
CA VAL A 395 16.44 16.63 1.39
C VAL A 395 16.55 16.89 2.90
N ALA A 396 16.02 18.01 3.40
CA ALA A 396 16.01 18.30 4.84
C ALA A 396 15.25 17.24 5.66
N LEU A 397 14.16 16.69 5.11
CA LEU A 397 13.39 15.63 5.75
C LEU A 397 14.11 14.28 5.72
N PHE A 398 14.84 13.98 4.64
CA PHE A 398 15.74 12.82 4.56
C PHE A 398 16.86 12.91 5.61
N LEU A 399 17.53 14.07 5.74
CA LEU A 399 18.54 14.27 6.79
C LEU A 399 17.93 14.13 8.20
N LYS A 400 16.70 14.59 8.42
CA LYS A 400 15.96 14.37 9.68
C LYS A 400 15.64 12.88 9.92
N MET A 401 15.33 12.10 8.88
CA MET A 401 15.17 10.65 8.98
C MET A 401 16.45 9.99 9.49
N LEU A 402 17.62 10.32 8.92
CA LEU A 402 18.91 9.77 9.34
C LEU A 402 19.18 10.05 10.83
N ALA A 403 18.92 11.29 11.27
CA ALA A 403 19.08 11.70 12.66
C ALA A 403 18.02 11.09 13.62
N SER A 404 16.93 10.51 13.10
CA SER A 404 15.84 9.93 13.90
C SER A 404 16.03 8.43 14.20
N GLY A 405 16.99 7.75 13.55
CA GLY A 405 17.31 6.35 13.77
C GLY A 405 16.91 5.32 12.69
N PRO A 406 15.83 5.50 11.89
CA PRO A 406 15.52 4.58 10.79
C PRO A 406 16.65 4.53 9.75
N THR A 407 17.20 3.33 9.51
CA THR A 407 18.19 3.12 8.46
C THR A 407 17.57 3.35 7.08
N PRO A 408 18.08 4.27 6.24
CA PRO A 408 17.59 4.45 4.88
C PRO A 408 17.81 3.20 4.03
N ASP A 409 16.79 2.84 3.28
CA ASP A 409 16.83 1.75 2.31
C ASP A 409 17.01 2.30 0.87
N HIS A 410 16.94 1.41 -0.11
CA HIS A 410 16.95 1.80 -1.52
C HIS A 410 15.81 2.77 -1.87
N ILE A 411 14.60 2.56 -1.35
CA ILE A 411 13.45 3.41 -1.65
C ILE A 411 13.70 4.84 -1.15
N ALA A 412 14.28 5.00 0.04
CA ALA A 412 14.63 6.31 0.59
C ALA A 412 15.64 7.07 -0.27
N PHE A 413 16.68 6.39 -0.77
CA PHE A 413 17.64 6.99 -1.70
C PHE A 413 17.03 7.32 -3.07
N VAL A 414 16.15 6.47 -3.62
CA VAL A 414 15.40 6.80 -4.85
C VAL A 414 14.51 8.04 -4.63
N SER A 415 13.75 8.10 -3.53
CA SER A 415 12.86 9.23 -3.23
C SER A 415 13.61 10.56 -3.11
N VAL A 416 14.74 10.60 -2.39
CA VAL A 416 15.50 11.86 -2.22
C VAL A 416 16.25 12.27 -3.49
N ILE A 417 16.82 11.34 -4.26
CA ILE A 417 17.53 11.67 -5.52
C ILE A 417 16.53 12.08 -6.61
N SER A 418 15.34 11.46 -6.68
CA SER A 418 14.24 11.92 -7.54
C SER A 418 13.77 13.34 -7.17
N ALA A 419 13.61 13.62 -5.87
CA ALA A 419 13.28 14.96 -5.39
C ALA A 419 14.36 16.00 -5.71
N CYS A 420 15.64 15.60 -5.73
CA CYS A 420 16.75 16.44 -6.18
C CYS A 420 16.66 16.72 -7.69
N SER A 421 16.42 15.68 -8.50
CA SER A 421 16.26 15.80 -9.96
C SER A 421 15.16 16.77 -10.36
N HIS A 422 13.99 16.67 -9.71
CA HIS A 422 12.83 17.50 -10.04
C HIS A 422 12.96 18.95 -9.54
N ALA A 423 13.96 19.26 -8.70
CA ALA A 423 14.25 20.59 -8.16
C ALA A 423 15.63 21.14 -8.57
N GLY A 424 16.35 20.47 -9.49
CA GLY A 424 17.67 20.91 -9.98
C GLY A 424 18.82 20.83 -8.97
N LEU A 425 18.67 20.07 -7.88
CA LEU A 425 19.61 19.99 -6.76
C LEU A 425 20.74 18.99 -7.07
N LEU A 426 21.63 19.38 -8.00
CA LEU A 426 22.68 18.51 -8.53
C LEU A 426 23.64 18.00 -7.45
N ASP A 427 24.11 18.89 -6.57
CA ASP A 427 25.12 18.54 -5.57
C ASP A 427 24.53 17.71 -4.42
N GLU A 428 23.32 18.03 -3.96
CA GLU A 428 22.60 17.23 -2.98
C GLU A 428 22.25 15.84 -3.53
N GLY A 429 21.89 15.73 -4.82
CA GLY A 429 21.65 14.44 -5.49
C GLY A 429 22.91 13.59 -5.61
N ARG A 430 24.04 14.19 -6.06
CA ARG A 430 25.36 13.55 -6.08
C ARG A 430 25.79 13.10 -4.66
N TYR A 431 25.57 13.94 -3.65
CA TYR A 431 25.85 13.62 -2.25
C TYR A 431 25.04 12.42 -1.76
N CYS A 432 23.72 12.39 -1.99
CA CYS A 432 22.86 11.28 -1.60
C CYS A 432 23.27 9.95 -2.28
N TYR A 433 23.63 9.97 -3.56
CA TYR A 433 24.12 8.77 -4.25
C TYR A 433 25.49 8.29 -3.74
N LYS A 434 26.39 9.22 -3.38
CA LYS A 434 27.67 8.89 -2.73
C LYS A 434 27.46 8.30 -1.33
N LEU A 435 26.57 8.89 -0.53
CA LEU A 435 26.19 8.44 0.81
C LEU A 435 25.65 7.00 0.78
N MET A 436 24.71 6.72 -0.13
CA MET A 436 24.17 5.38 -0.41
C MET A 436 25.27 4.34 -0.66
N THR A 437 26.20 4.65 -1.56
CA THR A 437 27.17 3.68 -2.09
C THR A 437 28.43 3.52 -1.24
N LYS A 438 28.82 4.56 -0.47
CA LYS A 438 30.07 4.54 0.33
C LYS A 438 29.85 4.26 1.81
N GLU A 439 28.82 4.84 2.41
CA GLU A 439 28.58 4.73 3.85
C GLU A 439 27.58 3.62 4.16
N TYR A 440 26.40 3.65 3.52
CA TYR A 440 25.38 2.61 3.67
C TYR A 440 25.68 1.34 2.84
N ARG A 441 26.65 1.40 1.92
CA ARG A 441 27.11 0.29 1.06
C ARG A 441 25.99 -0.40 0.26
N LEU A 442 24.88 0.31 0.03
CA LEU A 442 23.77 -0.18 -0.78
C LEU A 442 24.20 -0.20 -2.25
N MET A 443 24.14 -1.37 -2.88
CA MET A 443 24.42 -1.51 -4.31
C MET A 443 23.40 -0.71 -5.11
N PRO A 444 23.81 0.10 -6.10
CA PRO A 444 22.88 0.77 -7.00
C PRO A 444 21.94 -0.23 -7.66
N ARG A 445 20.67 0.18 -7.84
CA ARG A 445 19.68 -0.49 -8.68
C ARG A 445 19.24 0.45 -9.80
N LEU A 446 18.57 -0.09 -10.83
CA LEU A 446 18.16 0.64 -12.03
C LEU A 446 17.39 1.95 -11.73
N GLU A 447 16.59 1.98 -10.66
CA GLU A 447 15.82 3.14 -10.22
C GLU A 447 16.73 4.31 -9.81
N HIS A 448 17.77 4.02 -9.03
CA HIS A 448 18.76 5.01 -8.58
C HIS A 448 19.58 5.54 -9.76
N CYS A 449 19.93 4.65 -10.70
CA CYS A 449 20.62 5.03 -11.94
C CYS A 449 19.73 5.89 -12.84
N ALA A 450 18.44 5.59 -12.94
CA ALA A 450 17.47 6.42 -13.67
C ALA A 450 17.33 7.81 -13.02
N CYS A 451 17.24 7.91 -11.69
CA CYS A 451 17.21 9.20 -11.00
C CYS A 451 18.50 10.01 -11.20
N MET A 452 19.68 9.37 -11.24
CA MET A 452 20.95 10.06 -11.53
C MET A 452 21.05 10.52 -13.00
N VAL A 453 20.53 9.75 -13.96
CA VAL A 453 20.51 10.13 -15.38
C VAL A 453 19.49 11.23 -15.65
N ASP A 454 18.33 11.20 -15.01
CA ASP A 454 17.35 12.30 -15.03
C ASP A 454 17.93 13.59 -14.39
N LEU A 455 18.66 13.47 -13.27
CA LEU A 455 19.34 14.60 -12.61
C LEU A 455 20.44 15.23 -13.49
N LEU A 456 21.37 14.41 -14.01
CA LEU A 456 22.44 14.89 -14.90
C LEU A 456 21.88 15.43 -16.23
N GLY A 457 20.87 14.76 -16.78
CA GLY A 457 20.18 15.17 -18.00
C GLY A 457 19.50 16.53 -17.89
N ARG A 458 18.79 16.79 -16.77
CA ARG A 458 18.17 18.10 -16.47
C ARG A 458 19.16 19.19 -16.08
N ALA A 459 20.36 18.82 -15.62
CA ALA A 459 21.47 19.75 -15.45
C ALA A 459 22.17 20.11 -16.78
N GLY A 460 21.75 19.53 -17.91
CA GLY A 460 22.38 19.71 -19.22
C GLY A 460 23.68 18.93 -19.40
N LEU A 461 24.06 18.10 -18.43
CA LEU A 461 25.32 17.33 -18.41
C LEU A 461 25.15 16.02 -19.19
N ILE A 462 24.71 16.11 -20.46
CA ILE A 462 24.31 14.97 -21.29
C ILE A 462 25.45 13.96 -21.47
N ASP A 463 26.67 14.44 -21.72
CA ASP A 463 27.85 13.59 -21.89
C ASP A 463 28.28 12.91 -20.58
N GLU A 464 28.04 13.52 -19.42
CA GLU A 464 28.25 12.87 -18.12
C GLU A 464 27.15 11.85 -17.83
N ALA A 465 25.88 12.14 -18.15
CA ALA A 465 24.77 11.21 -18.02
C ALA A 465 24.99 9.93 -18.86
N TYR A 466 25.40 10.11 -20.13
CA TYR A 466 25.75 9.01 -21.02
C TYR A 466 27.05 8.28 -20.59
N GLY A 467 28.04 9.03 -20.10
CA GLY A 467 29.26 8.49 -19.51
C GLY A 467 29.05 7.74 -18.18
N PHE A 468 27.97 8.04 -17.45
CA PHE A 468 27.51 7.31 -16.26
C PHE A 468 26.81 6.01 -16.65
N ILE A 469 25.93 6.03 -17.66
CA ILE A 469 25.29 4.82 -18.21
C ILE A 469 26.35 3.80 -18.66
N LYS A 470 27.38 4.24 -19.39
CA LYS A 470 28.53 3.41 -19.80
C LYS A 470 29.36 2.81 -18.66
N LYS A 471 29.14 3.24 -17.41
CA LYS A 471 29.83 2.75 -16.20
C LYS A 471 28.89 2.01 -15.25
N MET A 472 27.63 1.76 -15.64
CA MET A 472 26.69 1.01 -14.82
C MET A 472 27.12 -0.46 -14.67
N PRO A 473 26.96 -1.07 -13.49
CA PRO A 473 27.26 -2.49 -13.26
C PRO A 473 26.13 -3.44 -13.71
N MET A 474 25.12 -2.94 -14.42
CA MET A 474 24.00 -3.69 -14.98
C MET A 474 23.55 -3.04 -16.30
N GLU A 475 22.84 -3.80 -17.14
CA GLU A 475 22.30 -3.28 -18.40
C GLU A 475 21.25 -2.17 -18.17
N PRO A 476 21.29 -1.05 -18.90
CA PRO A 476 20.36 0.05 -18.68
C PRO A 476 19.00 -0.23 -19.32
N ASN A 477 17.93 -0.08 -18.54
CA ASN A 477 16.57 -0.33 -18.99
C ASN A 477 15.93 0.87 -19.72
N GLU A 478 14.71 0.66 -20.21
CA GLU A 478 13.87 1.67 -20.86
C GLU A 478 13.87 3.03 -20.13
N ARG A 479 13.66 3.05 -18.81
CA ARG A 479 13.52 4.30 -18.03
C ARG A 479 14.80 5.15 -18.08
N ILE A 480 15.96 4.51 -18.12
CA ILE A 480 17.27 5.17 -18.14
C ILE A 480 17.52 5.80 -19.51
N TRP A 481 17.34 5.04 -20.59
CA TRP A 481 17.48 5.57 -21.95
C TRP A 481 16.41 6.62 -22.28
N GLY A 482 15.18 6.46 -21.79
CA GLY A 482 14.09 7.41 -21.94
C GLY A 482 14.38 8.76 -21.26
N ALA A 483 14.96 8.74 -20.06
CA ALA A 483 15.41 9.97 -19.38
C ALA A 483 16.52 10.69 -20.16
N LEU A 484 17.50 9.94 -20.69
CA LEU A 484 18.55 10.51 -21.53
C LEU A 484 17.99 11.09 -22.84
N LEU A 485 17.15 10.35 -23.58
CA LEU A 485 16.53 10.80 -24.83
C LEU A 485 15.69 12.07 -24.63
N SER A 486 14.90 12.12 -23.55
CA SER A 486 14.11 13.29 -23.18
C SER A 486 14.99 14.52 -22.91
N SER A 487 16.16 14.32 -22.31
CA SER A 487 17.16 15.36 -22.04
C SER A 487 17.87 15.81 -23.32
N CYS A 488 18.24 14.88 -24.22
CA CYS A 488 18.79 15.18 -25.54
C CYS A 488 17.86 16.07 -26.38
N ARG A 489 16.53 15.88 -26.29
CA ARG A 489 15.53 16.77 -26.91
C ARG A 489 15.55 18.19 -26.32
N VAL A 490 15.70 18.34 -25.00
CA VAL A 490 15.78 19.67 -24.35
C VAL A 490 17.04 20.39 -24.82
N TYR A 491 18.20 19.74 -24.76
CA TYR A 491 19.51 20.34 -25.03
C TYR A 491 20.01 20.19 -26.48
N SER A 492 19.17 19.71 -27.41
CA SER A 492 19.47 19.51 -28.84
C SER A 492 20.66 18.57 -29.15
N ASN A 493 21.06 17.68 -28.24
CA ASN A 493 22.17 16.75 -28.47
C ASN A 493 21.71 15.58 -29.36
N LEU A 494 21.80 15.76 -30.68
CA LEU A 494 21.41 14.77 -31.69
C LEU A 494 22.21 13.46 -31.52
N ASN A 495 23.54 13.53 -31.40
CA ASN A 495 24.42 12.36 -31.44
C ASN A 495 24.13 11.34 -30.34
N ILE A 496 23.94 11.80 -29.10
CA ILE A 496 23.57 10.94 -27.97
C ILE A 496 22.08 10.57 -28.03
N GLY A 497 21.23 11.47 -28.55
CA GLY A 497 19.80 11.22 -28.77
C GLY A 497 19.53 10.04 -29.71
N LEU A 498 20.29 9.92 -30.82
CA LEU A 498 20.18 8.78 -31.74
C LEU A 498 20.47 7.45 -31.02
N GLN A 499 21.62 7.37 -30.34
CA GLN A 499 22.04 6.14 -29.65
C GLN A 499 21.09 5.74 -28.53
N ALA A 500 20.54 6.71 -27.78
CA ALA A 500 19.50 6.45 -26.79
C ALA A 500 18.21 5.91 -27.43
N ALA A 501 17.80 6.44 -28.60
CA ALA A 501 16.65 5.95 -29.34
C ALA A 501 16.85 4.54 -29.90
N ASP A 502 18.04 4.22 -30.44
CA ASP A 502 18.36 2.88 -30.97
C ASP A 502 18.26 1.81 -29.88
N HIS A 503 18.80 2.06 -28.69
CA HIS A 503 18.63 1.17 -27.54
C HIS A 503 17.17 1.05 -27.09
N LEU A 504 16.39 2.13 -27.12
CA LEU A 504 14.95 2.09 -26.80
C LEU A 504 14.16 1.26 -27.82
N PHE A 505 14.48 1.33 -29.11
CA PHE A 505 13.81 0.54 -30.14
C PHE A 505 14.19 -0.96 -30.09
N GLN A 506 15.32 -1.31 -29.49
CA GLN A 506 15.68 -2.71 -29.18
C GLN A 506 14.92 -3.23 -27.95
N LEU A 507 14.80 -2.42 -26.90
CA LEU A 507 14.16 -2.81 -25.63
C LEU A 507 12.62 -2.83 -25.70
N VAL A 508 12.01 -1.83 -26.34
CA VAL A 508 10.56 -1.58 -26.36
C VAL A 508 10.11 -1.09 -27.74
N PRO A 509 10.21 -1.94 -28.79
CA PRO A 509 9.99 -1.55 -30.19
C PRO A 509 8.60 -0.97 -30.51
N GLU A 510 7.60 -1.19 -29.65
CA GLU A 510 6.22 -0.74 -29.84
C GLU A 510 5.91 0.60 -29.15
N HIS A 511 6.76 1.10 -28.26
CA HIS A 511 6.44 2.27 -27.45
C HIS A 511 6.51 3.58 -28.24
N ALA A 512 5.34 4.03 -28.73
CA ALA A 512 5.14 5.21 -29.57
C ALA A 512 5.82 6.49 -29.05
N GLY A 513 5.97 6.64 -27.73
CA GLY A 513 6.59 7.83 -27.12
C GLY A 513 8.03 8.08 -27.55
N TYR A 514 8.83 7.04 -27.78
CA TYR A 514 10.24 7.20 -28.15
C TYR A 514 10.43 7.61 -29.61
N TYR A 515 9.60 7.07 -30.52
CA TYR A 515 9.53 7.54 -31.90
C TYR A 515 9.12 9.02 -31.97
N VAL A 516 8.15 9.45 -31.16
CA VAL A 516 7.75 10.87 -31.08
C VAL A 516 8.88 11.74 -30.50
N LEU A 517 9.60 11.29 -29.46
CA LEU A 517 10.75 12.02 -28.93
C LEU A 517 11.89 12.16 -29.96
N LEU A 518 12.21 11.10 -30.70
CA LEU A 518 13.20 11.12 -31.77
C LEU A 518 12.75 12.03 -32.94
N SER A 519 11.49 11.93 -33.36
CA SER A 519 10.90 12.79 -34.39
C SER A 519 11.01 14.28 -34.00
N ASN A 520 10.77 14.61 -32.73
CA ASN A 520 10.95 15.97 -32.21
C ASN A 520 12.42 16.42 -32.16
N ILE A 521 13.38 15.50 -31.95
CA ILE A 521 14.82 15.80 -32.04
C ILE A 521 15.20 16.12 -33.49
N TYR A 522 14.74 15.33 -34.47
CA TYR A 522 14.99 15.59 -35.89
C TYR A 522 14.36 16.90 -36.36
N ALA A 523 13.10 17.18 -35.98
CA ALA A 523 12.43 18.44 -36.32
C ALA A 523 13.19 19.66 -35.78
N LYS A 524 13.63 19.63 -34.51
CA LYS A 524 14.44 20.69 -33.89
C LYS A 524 15.84 20.84 -34.51
N ALA A 525 16.31 19.83 -35.24
CA ALA A 525 17.55 19.85 -36.03
C ALA A 525 17.33 20.15 -37.53
N GLY A 526 16.10 20.47 -37.96
CA GLY A 526 15.75 20.73 -39.36
C GLY A 526 15.74 19.49 -40.28
N ARG A 527 15.85 18.27 -39.72
CA ARG A 527 15.98 17.00 -40.44
C ARG A 527 14.60 16.40 -40.79
N TRP A 528 13.86 17.10 -41.67
CA TRP A 528 12.47 16.76 -42.00
C TRP A 528 12.28 15.44 -42.77
N GLU A 529 13.28 14.98 -43.51
CA GLU A 529 13.27 13.66 -44.15
C GLU A 529 13.26 12.53 -43.11
N ASP A 530 14.10 12.63 -42.08
CA ASP A 530 14.13 11.66 -40.97
C ASP A 530 12.83 11.69 -40.13
N VAL A 531 12.23 12.87 -39.95
CA VAL A 531 10.89 13.02 -39.34
C VAL A 531 9.86 12.18 -40.10
N THR A 532 9.90 12.23 -41.44
CA THR A 532 8.98 11.50 -42.32
C THR A 532 9.27 9.99 -42.30
N THR A 533 10.54 9.59 -42.29
CA THR A 533 10.98 8.20 -42.13
C THR A 533 10.51 7.61 -40.80
N VAL A 534 10.68 8.32 -39.68
CA VAL A 534 10.22 7.87 -38.34
C VAL A 534 8.71 7.69 -38.30
N ARG A 535 7.93 8.64 -38.87
CA ARG A 535 6.46 8.50 -38.98
C ARG A 535 6.06 7.30 -39.86
N SER A 536 6.79 7.06 -40.94
CA SER A 536 6.55 5.91 -41.84
C SER A 536 6.83 4.58 -41.15
N ILE A 537 7.90 4.49 -40.34
CA ILE A 537 8.20 3.31 -39.50
C ILE A 537 7.09 3.06 -38.48
N MET A 538 6.60 4.10 -37.77
CA MET A 538 5.47 3.96 -36.84
C MET A 538 4.23 3.42 -37.55
N LYS A 539 3.88 3.99 -38.71
CA LYS A 539 2.70 3.59 -39.51
C LYS A 539 2.83 2.15 -40.03
N GLY A 540 4.00 1.77 -40.53
CA GLY A 540 4.28 0.41 -41.01
C GLY A 540 4.27 -0.65 -39.92
N LYS A 541 4.68 -0.30 -38.70
CA LYS A 541 4.58 -1.17 -37.50
C LYS A 541 3.19 -1.12 -36.83
N GLY A 542 2.23 -0.34 -37.33
CA GLY A 542 0.90 -0.17 -36.72
C GLY A 542 0.90 0.55 -35.36
N ILE A 543 2.01 1.21 -34.98
CA ILE A 543 2.22 1.82 -33.67
C ILE A 543 1.32 3.05 -33.49
N LYS A 544 0.42 3.01 -32.51
CA LYS A 544 -0.53 4.09 -32.20
C LYS A 544 -0.04 4.93 -31.01
N LYS A 545 -0.20 6.25 -31.11
CA LYS A 545 0.06 7.19 -30.02
C LYS A 545 -0.97 6.99 -28.90
N VAL A 546 -0.51 6.85 -27.66
CA VAL A 546 -1.38 6.83 -26.47
C VAL A 546 -2.15 8.15 -26.38
N PRO A 547 -3.50 8.14 -26.24
CA PRO A 547 -4.27 9.37 -26.14
C PRO A 547 -4.04 10.08 -24.80
N GLY A 548 -4.01 11.41 -24.84
CA GLY A 548 -3.87 12.25 -23.65
C GLY A 548 -5.22 12.44 -22.95
N ILE A 549 -5.41 11.83 -21.80
CA ILE A 549 -6.61 11.89 -20.96
C ILE A 549 -6.34 12.80 -19.76
N SER A 550 -7.22 13.78 -19.55
CA SER A 550 -7.23 14.62 -18.34
C SER A 550 -8.44 14.27 -17.47
N ASN A 551 -8.23 14.01 -16.18
CA ASN A 551 -9.30 13.69 -15.24
C ASN A 551 -9.45 14.79 -14.17
N VAL A 552 -10.68 14.96 -13.67
CA VAL A 552 -11.02 15.92 -12.62
C VAL A 552 -12.18 15.44 -11.74
N GLU A 553 -12.03 15.57 -10.42
CA GLU A 553 -13.11 15.28 -9.46
C GLU A 553 -14.06 16.48 -9.33
N LEU A 554 -15.36 16.25 -9.56
CA LEU A 554 -16.42 17.22 -9.30
C LEU A 554 -17.69 16.50 -8.84
N ASN A 555 -18.44 17.08 -7.90
CA ASN A 555 -19.71 16.53 -7.41
C ASN A 555 -19.64 15.05 -6.98
N ARG A 556 -18.50 14.62 -6.42
CA ARG A 556 -18.18 13.22 -6.03
C ARG A 556 -18.11 12.22 -7.19
N ARG A 557 -17.84 12.68 -8.41
CA ARG A 557 -17.53 11.85 -9.58
C ARG A 557 -16.22 12.32 -10.22
N VAL A 558 -15.49 11.40 -10.83
CA VAL A 558 -14.35 11.76 -11.68
C VAL A 558 -14.85 11.88 -13.12
N HIS A 559 -14.57 13.02 -13.74
CA HIS A 559 -14.86 13.29 -15.14
C HIS A 559 -13.55 13.20 -15.94
N SER A 560 -13.53 12.38 -16.97
CA SER A 560 -12.40 12.20 -17.89
C SER A 560 -12.67 12.93 -19.20
N PHE A 561 -11.63 13.55 -19.76
CA PHE A 561 -11.68 14.25 -21.06
C PHE A 561 -10.55 13.76 -21.95
N LEU A 562 -10.86 13.41 -23.19
CA LEU A 562 -9.90 13.22 -24.29
C LEU A 562 -9.62 14.56 -25.00
N ALA A 563 -8.62 14.59 -25.89
CA ALA A 563 -8.43 15.75 -26.76
C ALA A 563 -9.50 15.72 -27.88
N GLY A 564 -10.20 16.84 -28.10
CA GLY A 564 -11.35 16.90 -29.03
C GLY A 564 -12.62 16.21 -28.52
N ASP A 565 -12.73 15.97 -27.21
CA ASP A 565 -13.82 15.18 -26.63
C ASP A 565 -15.17 15.91 -26.58
N GLN A 566 -16.14 15.38 -27.33
CA GLN A 566 -17.52 15.87 -27.35
C GLN A 566 -18.52 14.93 -26.66
N SER A 567 -18.07 13.83 -26.03
CA SER A 567 -18.94 12.82 -25.42
C SER A 567 -19.60 13.29 -24.11
N HIS A 568 -19.01 14.28 -23.45
CA HIS A 568 -19.50 14.79 -22.17
C HIS A 568 -20.84 15.54 -22.32
N PRO A 569 -21.87 15.34 -21.47
CA PRO A 569 -23.19 15.97 -21.61
C PRO A 569 -23.21 17.52 -21.62
N GLN A 570 -22.16 18.17 -21.11
CA GLN A 570 -21.99 19.63 -21.17
C GLN A 570 -21.06 20.11 -22.30
N SER A 571 -20.62 19.23 -23.20
CA SER A 571 -19.66 19.47 -24.29
C SER A 571 -19.84 20.84 -24.94
N LYS A 572 -21.01 21.15 -25.50
CA LYS A 572 -21.29 22.44 -26.15
C LYS A 572 -20.92 23.66 -25.28
N LYS A 573 -21.29 23.66 -23.99
CA LYS A 573 -20.98 24.76 -23.06
C LYS A 573 -19.48 24.82 -22.69
N ILE A 574 -18.79 23.68 -22.70
CA ILE A 574 -17.33 23.62 -22.49
C ILE A 574 -16.60 24.26 -23.68
N TYR A 575 -17.04 24.01 -24.91
CA TYR A 575 -16.47 24.64 -26.10
C TYR A 575 -16.79 26.15 -26.15
N GLU A 576 -18.04 26.56 -25.89
CA GLU A 576 -18.45 27.98 -25.86
C GLU A 576 -17.61 28.83 -24.88
N GLU A 577 -17.34 28.34 -23.66
CA GLU A 577 -16.49 29.04 -22.69
C GLU A 577 -14.99 28.90 -23.01
N LEU A 578 -14.56 27.82 -23.67
CA LEU A 578 -13.18 27.66 -24.14
C LEU A 578 -12.81 28.72 -25.18
N ASP A 579 -13.69 29.01 -26.14
CA ASP A 579 -13.47 30.04 -27.16
C ASP A 579 -13.36 31.43 -26.53
N VAL A 580 -14.24 31.75 -25.56
CA VAL A 580 -14.19 32.98 -24.76
C VAL A 580 -12.88 33.09 -23.97
N LEU A 581 -12.39 31.98 -23.42
CA LEU A 581 -11.14 31.93 -22.66
C LEU A 581 -9.91 32.08 -23.57
N LEU A 582 -9.96 31.52 -24.79
CA LEU A 582 -8.91 31.64 -25.80
C LEU A 582 -8.81 33.05 -26.37
N GLY A 583 -9.93 33.76 -26.55
CA GLY A 583 -9.93 35.19 -26.90
C GLY A 583 -9.16 36.01 -25.86
N LYS A 584 -9.54 35.89 -24.58
CA LYS A 584 -8.85 36.53 -23.44
C LYS A 584 -7.37 36.12 -23.33
N MET A 585 -7.02 34.89 -23.71
CA MET A 585 -5.62 34.46 -23.77
C MET A 585 -4.86 35.16 -24.89
N LYS A 586 -5.42 35.25 -26.11
CA LYS A 586 -4.80 35.96 -27.25
C LYS A 586 -4.63 37.47 -26.94
N GLU A 587 -5.60 38.10 -26.27
CA GLU A 587 -5.49 39.49 -25.75
C GLU A 587 -4.30 39.70 -24.79
N VAL A 588 -3.98 38.69 -23.96
CA VAL A 588 -2.86 38.73 -22.99
C VAL A 588 -1.53 38.24 -23.62
N GLY A 589 -1.50 38.02 -24.94
CA GLY A 589 -0.29 37.66 -25.69
C GLY A 589 -0.02 36.16 -25.81
N TYR A 590 -1.04 35.31 -25.70
CA TYR A 590 -0.90 33.88 -26.00
C TYR A 590 -0.67 33.66 -27.51
N VAL A 591 0.44 32.99 -27.83
CA VAL A 591 0.74 32.44 -29.15
C VAL A 591 0.90 30.93 -29.01
N PRO A 592 0.13 30.09 -29.74
CA PRO A 592 0.28 28.64 -29.71
C PRO A 592 1.66 28.19 -30.17
N LYS A 593 2.22 27.14 -29.54
CA LYS A 593 3.54 26.62 -29.91
C LYS A 593 3.46 25.47 -30.92
N THR A 594 3.37 25.83 -32.20
CA THR A 594 3.29 24.86 -33.31
C THR A 594 4.61 24.12 -33.61
N ASP A 595 5.74 24.52 -33.00
CA ASP A 595 7.06 23.86 -33.01
C ASP A 595 7.05 22.32 -32.80
N SER A 596 5.99 21.80 -32.18
CA SER A 596 5.81 20.39 -31.81
C SER A 596 4.53 19.75 -32.38
N ALA A 597 3.87 20.43 -33.32
CA ALA A 597 2.71 19.93 -34.06
C ALA A 597 3.14 19.31 -35.41
N LEU A 598 2.21 18.62 -36.08
CA LEU A 598 2.46 17.96 -37.35
C LEU A 598 2.62 18.99 -38.46
N HIS A 599 3.77 19.03 -39.14
CA HIS A 599 4.00 19.98 -40.24
C HIS A 599 3.30 19.62 -41.56
N ASP A 600 2.65 18.45 -41.60
CA ASP A 600 1.93 17.88 -42.74
C ASP A 600 0.46 18.37 -42.78
N VAL A 601 0.15 19.37 -41.96
CA VAL A 601 -1.16 20.02 -41.78
C VAL A 601 -0.90 21.53 -41.69
N GLU A 602 -1.85 22.35 -42.12
CA GLU A 602 -1.68 23.81 -42.13
C GLU A 602 -1.57 24.39 -40.70
N GLU A 603 -0.90 25.54 -40.53
CA GLU A 603 -0.69 26.13 -39.18
C GLU A 603 -2.02 26.35 -38.44
N GLU A 604 -3.09 26.67 -39.16
CA GLU A 604 -4.43 26.88 -38.59
C GLU A 604 -4.99 25.57 -37.98
N ASP A 605 -4.80 24.43 -38.66
CA ASP A 605 -5.14 23.10 -38.11
C ASP A 605 -4.23 22.67 -36.95
N LYS A 606 -2.95 23.09 -36.95
CA LYS A 606 -2.05 22.90 -35.80
C LYS A 606 -2.55 23.68 -34.59
N GLU A 607 -2.99 24.94 -34.76
CA GLU A 607 -3.63 25.72 -33.70
C GLU A 607 -4.93 25.04 -33.21
N ASN A 608 -5.82 24.63 -34.14
CA ASN A 608 -7.10 23.97 -33.84
C ASN A 608 -6.92 22.70 -32.99
N HIS A 609 -5.90 21.88 -33.29
CA HIS A 609 -5.58 20.70 -32.48
C HIS A 609 -5.01 21.05 -31.09
N LEU A 610 -4.18 22.09 -30.97
CA LEU A 610 -3.67 22.56 -29.67
C LEU A 610 -4.78 23.17 -28.80
N VAL A 611 -5.77 23.83 -29.41
CA VAL A 611 -6.96 24.40 -28.75
C VAL A 611 -7.74 23.35 -27.98
N VAL A 612 -8.04 22.20 -28.60
CA VAL A 612 -8.93 21.17 -28.03
C VAL A 612 -8.24 20.14 -27.11
N HIS A 613 -7.06 20.45 -26.58
CA HIS A 613 -6.35 19.57 -25.63
C HIS A 613 -7.17 19.32 -24.34
N SER A 614 -7.13 18.08 -23.85
CA SER A 614 -7.95 17.63 -22.72
C SER A 614 -7.76 18.43 -21.43
N GLU A 615 -6.57 18.98 -21.22
CA GLU A 615 -6.24 19.88 -20.11
C GLU A 615 -7.12 21.14 -20.13
N LYS A 616 -7.30 21.74 -21.31
CA LYS A 616 -8.09 22.96 -21.51
C LYS A 616 -9.58 22.66 -21.31
N LEU A 617 -10.08 21.56 -21.88
CA LEU A 617 -11.45 21.07 -21.70
C LEU A 617 -11.78 20.79 -20.22
N ALA A 618 -10.89 20.09 -19.50
CA ALA A 618 -11.07 19.79 -18.07
C ALA A 618 -11.04 21.05 -17.19
N ILE A 619 -10.18 22.04 -17.50
CA ILE A 619 -10.17 23.34 -16.80
C ILE A 619 -11.50 24.08 -17.00
N VAL A 620 -11.97 24.18 -18.25
CA VAL A 620 -13.21 24.90 -18.56
C VAL A 620 -14.43 24.20 -17.95
N PHE A 621 -14.49 22.86 -17.96
CA PHE A 621 -15.51 22.11 -17.24
C PHE A 621 -15.57 22.44 -15.74
N VAL A 622 -14.43 22.66 -15.07
CA VAL A 622 -14.44 23.14 -13.68
C VAL A 622 -14.91 24.58 -13.58
N ILE A 623 -14.44 25.48 -14.46
CA ILE A 623 -14.84 26.90 -14.49
C ILE A 623 -16.37 27.03 -14.56
N ILE A 624 -17.02 26.39 -15.53
CA ILE A 624 -18.47 26.54 -15.78
C ILE A 624 -19.38 25.92 -14.70
N ASN A 625 -18.82 25.14 -13.76
CA ASN A 625 -19.56 24.39 -12.74
C ASN A 625 -19.14 24.71 -11.28
N THR A 626 -18.21 25.64 -11.03
CA THR A 626 -17.73 25.96 -9.66
C THR A 626 -17.66 27.46 -9.39
N LYS A 627 -17.90 27.86 -8.13
CA LYS A 627 -17.89 29.28 -7.73
C LYS A 627 -16.50 29.91 -7.94
N PRO A 628 -16.40 31.19 -8.38
CA PRO A 628 -15.14 31.92 -8.46
C PRO A 628 -14.27 31.78 -7.20
N GLY A 629 -12.96 31.74 -7.37
CA GLY A 629 -12.00 31.48 -6.27
C GLY A 629 -11.82 30.01 -5.87
N THR A 630 -12.73 29.09 -6.22
CA THR A 630 -12.49 27.63 -5.95
C THR A 630 -11.26 27.15 -6.73
N PRO A 631 -10.24 26.52 -6.10
CA PRO A 631 -9.06 26.02 -6.81
C PRO A 631 -9.37 24.83 -7.73
N ILE A 632 -8.78 24.84 -8.93
CA ILE A 632 -8.94 23.81 -9.95
C ILE A 632 -7.90 22.71 -9.73
N ARG A 633 -8.28 21.43 -9.82
CA ARG A 633 -7.36 20.27 -9.67
C ARG A 633 -7.58 19.27 -10.80
N ILE A 634 -6.52 18.93 -11.53
CA ILE A 634 -6.58 18.04 -12.71
C ILE A 634 -5.40 17.06 -12.68
N THR A 635 -5.63 15.84 -13.15
CA THR A 635 -4.58 14.84 -13.41
C THR A 635 -4.45 14.59 -14.91
N LYS A 636 -3.24 14.40 -15.42
CA LYS A 636 -2.95 14.05 -16.81
C LYS A 636 -2.20 12.72 -16.88
N ASN A 637 -2.66 11.80 -17.73
CA ASN A 637 -2.02 10.49 -17.94
C ASN A 637 -0.69 10.51 -18.72
N LEU A 638 -0.23 11.70 -19.13
CA LEU A 638 0.97 11.97 -19.92
C LEU A 638 1.65 13.23 -19.34
N ARG A 639 2.89 13.51 -19.74
CA ARG A 639 3.55 14.78 -19.42
C ARG A 639 2.84 15.95 -20.11
N VAL A 640 2.56 17.03 -19.38
CA VAL A 640 1.90 18.24 -19.93
C VAL A 640 2.81 18.89 -20.98
N CYS A 641 2.25 19.25 -22.14
CA CYS A 641 3.00 19.88 -23.23
C CYS A 641 3.23 21.38 -23.00
N GLY A 642 4.18 21.98 -23.73
CA GLY A 642 4.60 23.37 -23.50
C GLY A 642 3.52 24.40 -23.80
N ASP A 643 2.72 24.15 -24.83
CA ASP A 643 1.54 24.96 -25.14
C ASP A 643 0.55 24.96 -23.98
N CYS A 644 0.16 23.78 -23.49
CA CYS A 644 -0.70 23.67 -22.31
C CYS A 644 -0.07 24.31 -21.08
N HIS A 645 1.24 24.13 -20.83
CA HIS A 645 1.92 24.76 -19.70
C HIS A 645 1.81 26.30 -19.71
N ILE A 646 1.96 26.92 -20.89
CA ILE A 646 1.81 28.37 -21.07
C ILE A 646 0.34 28.78 -20.99
N ALA A 647 -0.57 28.03 -21.62
CA ALA A 647 -2.00 28.28 -21.55
C ALA A 647 -2.52 28.25 -20.11
N ILE A 648 -2.17 27.23 -19.31
CA ILE A 648 -2.66 27.07 -17.94
C ILE A 648 -2.17 28.21 -17.02
N LYS A 649 -0.93 28.71 -17.21
CA LYS A 649 -0.47 29.95 -16.56
C LYS A 649 -1.40 31.12 -16.88
N LEU A 650 -1.61 31.41 -18.16
CA LEU A 650 -2.42 32.54 -18.60
C LEU A 650 -3.86 32.41 -18.10
N ILE A 651 -4.45 31.20 -18.14
CA ILE A 651 -5.77 30.94 -17.56
C ILE A 651 -5.78 31.25 -16.06
N SER A 652 -4.81 30.77 -15.26
CA SER A 652 -4.75 31.05 -13.81
C SER A 652 -4.78 32.55 -13.48
N LYS A 653 -4.13 33.37 -14.34
CA LYS A 653 -4.13 34.83 -14.26
C LYS A 653 -5.46 35.45 -14.72
N ILE A 654 -6.03 34.96 -15.81
CA ILE A 654 -7.29 35.48 -16.41
C ILE A 654 -8.50 35.18 -15.52
N VAL A 655 -8.58 33.98 -14.91
CA VAL A 655 -9.72 33.60 -14.06
C VAL A 655 -9.52 33.92 -12.58
N GLY A 656 -8.30 34.31 -12.16
CA GLY A 656 -7.96 34.61 -10.77
C GLY A 656 -8.11 33.41 -9.83
N ARG A 657 -7.59 32.24 -10.24
CA ARG A 657 -7.73 30.97 -9.48
C ARG A 657 -6.44 30.17 -9.54
N ASP A 658 -6.14 29.52 -8.42
CA ASP A 658 -5.09 28.51 -8.35
C ASP A 658 -5.50 27.29 -9.19
N ILE A 659 -4.60 26.83 -10.06
CA ILE A 659 -4.78 25.62 -10.86
C ILE A 659 -3.66 24.65 -10.52
N VAL A 660 -4.01 23.44 -10.09
CA VAL A 660 -3.05 22.39 -9.74
C VAL A 660 -3.18 21.27 -10.75
N VAL A 661 -2.14 21.03 -11.55
CA VAL A 661 -2.11 19.95 -12.53
C VAL A 661 -1.03 18.94 -12.14
N ARG A 662 -1.41 17.68 -11.90
CA ARG A 662 -0.48 16.56 -11.75
C ARG A 662 -0.31 15.89 -13.11
N ASP A 663 0.92 15.86 -13.63
CA ASP A 663 1.29 15.01 -14.76
C ASP A 663 1.83 13.65 -14.25
N MET A 664 2.33 12.78 -15.14
CA MET A 664 2.87 11.47 -14.74
C MET A 664 3.92 11.53 -13.62
N ASN A 665 4.71 12.61 -13.56
CA ASN A 665 5.92 12.68 -12.74
C ASN A 665 5.85 13.77 -11.66
N ARG A 666 5.13 14.89 -11.89
CA ARG A 666 5.12 16.02 -10.96
C ARG A 666 3.82 16.82 -10.93
N PHE A 667 3.72 17.66 -9.92
CA PHE A 667 2.75 18.75 -9.84
C PHE A 667 3.28 20.03 -10.48
N HIS A 668 2.36 20.74 -11.12
CA HIS A 668 2.49 22.12 -11.55
C HIS A 668 1.41 22.92 -10.83
N HIS A 669 1.80 23.74 -9.85
CA HIS A 669 0.88 24.66 -9.17
C HIS A 669 0.97 26.02 -9.87
N PHE A 670 -0.10 26.40 -10.56
CA PHE A 670 -0.20 27.65 -11.31
C PHE A 670 -0.99 28.68 -10.51
N GLN A 671 -0.40 29.85 -10.29
CA GLN A 671 -1.01 30.96 -9.55
C GLN A 671 -0.60 32.28 -10.19
N ASN A 672 -1.59 33.14 -10.53
CA ASN A 672 -1.39 34.48 -11.11
C ASN A 672 -0.48 34.55 -12.36
N GLY A 673 -0.36 33.46 -13.13
CA GLY A 673 0.51 33.37 -14.31
C GLY A 673 1.90 32.78 -14.07
N ILE A 674 2.25 32.48 -12.82
CA ILE A 674 3.49 31.81 -12.42
C ILE A 674 3.19 30.30 -12.23
N CYS A 675 4.19 29.44 -12.42
CA CYS A 675 4.09 28.01 -12.14
C CYS A 675 5.20 27.59 -11.16
N SER A 676 4.88 26.75 -10.17
CA SER A 676 5.79 26.27 -9.11
C SER A 676 6.98 25.41 -9.57
N CYS A 677 7.30 25.40 -10.85
CA CYS A 677 8.50 24.78 -11.41
C CYS A 677 9.51 25.80 -11.97
N ASP A 678 9.21 27.11 -11.89
CA ASP A 678 10.07 28.20 -12.38
C ASP A 678 10.55 28.03 -13.84
N ASP A 679 9.72 27.38 -14.67
CA ASP A 679 10.02 26.89 -16.03
C ASP A 679 11.23 25.95 -16.17
N TYR A 680 11.76 25.44 -15.06
CA TYR A 680 12.62 24.26 -15.01
C TYR A 680 11.77 23.01 -15.33
N TRP A 681 11.58 22.72 -16.63
CA TRP A 681 10.57 21.78 -17.15
C TRP A 681 11.14 20.67 -18.04
#